data_AF-A0A5M6ABQ7-F1
#
_entry.id   AF-A0A5M6ABQ7-F1
#
_cell.length_a   1.000
_cell.length_b   1.000
_cell.length_c   1.000
_cell.angle_alpha   90.00
_cell.angle_beta   90.00
_cell.angle_gamma   90.00
#
_symmetry.space_group_name_H-M   'P 1'
#
loop_
_entity.id
_entity.type
_entity.pdbx_description
1 polymer ?
#
loop_
_entity_poly.entity_id
_entity_poly.type
_entity_poly.pdbx_seq_one_letter_code
_entity_poly.pdbx_strand_id
1 'polypeptide(L)'
;MRAKICLVITSLLLAVVSIHAQSIWDGKHLERVKQSLHQPYFSAAYQELISGADRLLDVRPLSVMLKEKTPGSGDKHDYMSQARYYWPDPSKPDGLPYISHDGKSNPELDKLDRNRLGETAQRVTTLALAWYFSGDEKYAQKATELIRVWFFNKDTRMNPNLEYAQMIPGHNNNKGRCYGVIDTYSFVEMLDAVQLLEKSEAFTPKDAKQLKTWFGKLLTWILNSPQGQEEARQANNHSTAHDAQVIAFAMYAGNMKVAREVINAIPRKRLFTQIEPDGKQPHELRRTLAFGYSQFNLSHFIDIFIMARKIGISIDNATSEDGRSFYKAMDFLVPYVGKDVKVWPYQQISEWKYKQQEFCKDLYRTFLLNPERKDYLKLYKTHRIIDWKDRFNLLWMEADDVDNAYAFACGQLQFAMQCAAKARKEADNQCKHRVIPRSINKDGSLRMIHPHDWCSGFFPGSLWQVYAYTNDDFWRQQAISNTWLIEEAKWHKGTHDLGFMMNNSFGKAYQLTGERSYKDVVLQSAKTLITRYNKKVKSIRSWDHNRDKWKFPVIIDNLMNLEMLFWTTQETGDSIYWKVAVNHANTTMKNHFRPDYSSFHVVDYDPETGEVRARQTAQGYADDSFWSRGQAWALYGYTMCYRFTKNPAYLQQARHIADFFFGLPNLPEDLVPYWDMKAPGIPDIPRDASAAAIMASALYELRTYVSAEDGNRYQSIADKIVDSLNRHYQAEPGTTYGFLLLHSTGHHPGGDEIDVPINYADYYYLEALARKEALKQ
;
A
#
# COMPACT_ATOMS: atom_id res chain seq x y z
N MET A 1 34.61 -59.17 41.62
CA MET A 1 33.84 -58.02 42.16
C MET A 1 34.07 -56.81 41.25
N ARG A 2 33.02 -56.53 40.45
CA ARG A 2 32.62 -55.30 39.75
C ARG A 2 33.64 -54.17 39.46
N ALA A 3 33.97 -54.13 38.17
CA ALA A 3 34.26 -53.02 37.27
C ALA A 3 33.86 -51.58 37.69
N LYS A 4 34.82 -50.66 37.49
CA LYS A 4 34.61 -49.25 37.13
C LYS A 4 35.40 -48.98 35.84
N ILE A 5 34.72 -48.87 34.70
CA ILE A 5 35.31 -48.36 33.45
C ILE A 5 34.27 -47.45 32.76
N CYS A 6 34.77 -46.29 32.35
CA CYS A 6 34.24 -45.26 31.45
C CYS A 6 32.91 -45.51 30.74
N LEU A 7 31.99 -44.55 30.87
CA LEU A 7 31.00 -44.26 29.83
C LEU A 7 31.23 -42.83 29.32
N VAL A 8 31.90 -42.72 28.18
CA VAL A 8 31.85 -41.55 27.31
C VAL A 8 30.50 -41.64 26.59
N ILE A 9 29.56 -40.76 26.92
CA ILE A 9 28.30 -40.65 26.18
C ILE A 9 28.58 -39.88 24.89
N THR A 10 28.61 -40.63 23.79
CA THR A 10 28.55 -40.15 22.41
C THR A 10 27.27 -39.35 22.22
N SER A 11 27.33 -38.03 22.41
CA SER A 11 26.33 -37.11 21.89
C SER A 11 26.63 -36.94 20.40
N LEU A 12 26.15 -37.90 19.59
CA LEU A 12 26.14 -37.74 18.14
C LEU A 12 25.27 -36.51 17.85
N LEU A 13 25.90 -35.45 17.37
CA LEU A 13 25.25 -34.32 16.73
C LEU A 13 24.27 -34.87 15.69
N LEU A 14 22.98 -34.86 16.01
CA LEU A 14 21.95 -34.62 15.01
C LEU A 14 22.18 -33.19 14.51
N ALA A 15 23.12 -33.04 13.59
CA ALA A 15 23.11 -31.90 12.70
C ALA A 15 21.76 -31.97 12.00
N VAL A 16 20.82 -31.16 12.47
CA VAL A 16 19.64 -30.78 11.70
C VAL A 16 20.22 -30.17 10.44
N VAL A 17 20.34 -30.98 9.39
CA VAL A 17 20.60 -30.47 8.05
C VAL A 17 19.36 -29.69 7.72
N SER A 18 19.39 -28.40 8.04
CA SER A 18 18.35 -27.47 7.64
C SER A 18 18.42 -27.42 6.12
N ILE A 19 17.62 -28.26 5.44
CA ILE A 19 17.40 -28.19 4.01
C ILE A 19 16.67 -26.86 3.78
N HIS A 20 17.44 -25.77 3.65
CA HIS A 20 16.93 -24.50 3.17
C HIS A 20 17.04 -24.53 1.66
N ALA A 21 15.96 -24.89 0.98
CA ALA A 21 15.85 -24.63 -0.44
C ALA A 21 14.47 -24.03 -0.70
N GLN A 22 14.43 -22.71 -0.64
CA GLN A 22 13.53 -21.86 -1.43
C GLN A 22 14.51 -21.03 -2.26
N SER A 23 14.52 -21.24 -3.57
CA SER A 23 15.38 -20.58 -4.55
C SER A 23 15.16 -19.07 -4.55
N ILE A 24 13.90 -18.61 -4.53
CA ILE A 24 13.57 -17.18 -4.60
C ILE A 24 12.86 -16.69 -3.33
N TRP A 25 11.91 -17.44 -2.79
CA TRP A 25 11.17 -16.98 -1.61
C TRP A 25 12.01 -17.04 -0.32
N ASP A 26 11.73 -16.16 0.64
CA ASP A 26 12.34 -16.20 1.97
C ASP A 26 11.46 -16.98 2.96
N GLY A 27 11.93 -18.16 3.37
CA GLY A 27 11.18 -19.02 4.28
C GLY A 27 10.97 -18.39 5.66
N LYS A 28 11.89 -17.53 6.12
CA LYS A 28 11.69 -16.78 7.37
C LYS A 28 10.58 -15.74 7.21
N HIS A 29 10.52 -15.08 6.06
CA HIS A 29 9.46 -14.14 5.74
C HIS A 29 8.10 -14.86 5.66
N LEU A 30 8.01 -15.95 4.90
CA LEU A 30 6.78 -16.73 4.77
C LEU A 30 6.25 -17.24 6.11
N GLU A 31 7.14 -17.65 7.03
CA GLU A 31 6.76 -18.06 8.38
C GLU A 31 6.21 -16.88 9.21
N ARG A 32 6.82 -15.69 9.12
CA ARG A 32 6.29 -14.46 9.76
C ARG A 32 4.91 -14.12 9.21
N VAL A 33 4.72 -14.16 7.89
CA VAL A 33 3.42 -13.90 7.25
C VAL A 33 2.39 -14.91 7.69
N LYS A 34 2.75 -16.21 7.76
CA LYS A 34 1.84 -17.28 8.21
C LYS A 34 1.29 -17.04 9.61
N GLN A 35 2.10 -16.49 10.52
CA GLN A 35 1.68 -16.13 11.87
C GLN A 35 0.79 -14.88 11.91
N SER A 36 0.85 -14.05 10.87
CA SER A 36 0.17 -12.76 10.76
C SER A 36 -1.01 -12.75 9.77
N LEU A 37 -1.48 -13.91 9.28
CA LEU A 37 -2.58 -13.97 8.30
C LEU A 37 -3.91 -13.38 8.81
N HIS A 38 -4.07 -13.30 10.14
CA HIS A 38 -5.22 -12.66 10.79
C HIS A 38 -5.15 -11.12 10.74
N GLN A 39 -3.96 -10.55 10.53
CA GLN A 39 -3.78 -9.11 10.47
C GLN A 39 -4.43 -8.54 9.20
N PRO A 40 -5.05 -7.34 9.28
CA PRO A 40 -5.81 -6.77 8.16
C PRO A 40 -5.03 -6.71 6.84
N TYR A 41 -3.73 -6.40 6.88
CA TYR A 41 -2.90 -6.29 5.67
C TYR A 41 -2.82 -7.59 4.87
N PHE A 42 -2.62 -8.73 5.54
CA PHE A 42 -2.42 -10.03 4.87
C PHE A 42 -3.73 -10.80 4.66
N SER A 43 -4.75 -10.50 5.47
CA SER A 43 -6.02 -11.24 5.46
C SER A 43 -6.67 -11.27 4.06
N ALA A 44 -6.72 -10.14 3.35
CA ALA A 44 -7.34 -10.08 2.03
C ALA A 44 -6.62 -10.96 0.98
N ALA A 45 -5.29 -10.90 0.91
CA ALA A 45 -4.49 -11.74 0.01
C ALA A 45 -4.59 -13.22 0.39
N TYR A 46 -4.64 -13.53 1.69
CA TYR A 46 -4.84 -14.90 2.16
C TYR A 46 -6.22 -15.45 1.76
N GLN A 47 -7.29 -14.69 1.95
CA GLN A 47 -8.64 -15.10 1.55
C GLN A 47 -8.75 -15.28 0.03
N GLU A 48 -8.15 -14.39 -0.77
CA GLU A 48 -8.11 -14.56 -2.23
C GLU A 48 -7.32 -15.81 -2.64
N LEU A 49 -6.20 -16.09 -1.97
CA LEU A 49 -5.41 -17.31 -2.20
C LEU A 49 -6.24 -18.57 -1.92
N ILE A 50 -6.92 -18.64 -0.77
CA ILE A 50 -7.76 -19.78 -0.38
C ILE A 50 -8.94 -19.94 -1.31
N SER A 51 -9.67 -18.85 -1.62
CA SER A 51 -10.78 -18.87 -2.57
C SER A 51 -10.32 -19.30 -3.97
N GLY A 52 -9.16 -18.83 -4.41
CA GLY A 52 -8.53 -19.27 -5.65
C GLY A 52 -8.18 -20.75 -5.66
N ALA A 53 -7.64 -21.26 -4.56
CA ALA A 53 -7.29 -22.67 -4.41
C ALA A 53 -8.52 -23.59 -4.34
N ASP A 54 -9.59 -23.18 -3.66
CA ASP A 54 -10.86 -23.92 -3.61
C ASP A 54 -11.46 -24.09 -5.00
N ARG A 55 -11.43 -23.03 -5.84
CA ARG A 55 -11.87 -23.11 -7.25
C ARG A 55 -11.06 -24.13 -8.07
N LEU A 56 -9.85 -24.49 -7.64
CA LEU A 56 -8.97 -25.43 -8.32
C LEU A 56 -9.14 -26.88 -7.86
N LEU A 57 -9.89 -27.17 -6.81
CA LEU A 57 -10.04 -28.55 -6.33
C LEU A 57 -10.75 -29.45 -7.36
N ASP A 58 -11.76 -28.90 -8.05
CA ASP A 58 -12.59 -29.64 -9.00
C ASP A 58 -12.13 -29.50 -10.47
N VAL A 59 -11.09 -28.71 -10.75
CA VAL A 59 -10.64 -28.54 -12.14
C VAL A 59 -9.95 -29.80 -12.66
N ARG A 60 -10.18 -30.10 -13.94
CA ARG A 60 -9.48 -31.18 -14.62
C ARG A 60 -7.99 -30.83 -14.78
N PRO A 61 -7.08 -31.76 -14.49
CA PRO A 61 -5.66 -31.59 -14.80
C PRO A 61 -5.44 -31.33 -16.29
N LEU A 62 -4.55 -30.39 -16.59
CA LEU A 62 -4.10 -30.13 -17.96
C LEU A 62 -2.92 -31.04 -18.30
N SER A 63 -2.71 -31.28 -19.59
CA SER A 63 -1.55 -32.00 -20.09
C SER A 63 -1.20 -31.57 -21.51
N VAL A 64 0.02 -31.89 -21.94
CA VAL A 64 0.46 -31.70 -23.34
C VAL A 64 -0.33 -32.57 -24.32
N MET A 65 -1.12 -33.53 -23.87
CA MET A 65 -1.94 -34.37 -24.75
C MET A 65 -3.20 -33.66 -25.26
N LEU A 66 -3.54 -32.53 -24.65
CA LEU A 66 -4.74 -31.73 -24.95
C LEU A 66 -4.55 -30.74 -26.10
N LYS A 67 -3.34 -30.58 -26.64
CA LYS A 67 -3.14 -29.77 -27.85
C LYS A 67 -3.78 -30.43 -29.07
N GLU A 68 -4.19 -29.59 -30.01
CA GLU A 68 -4.84 -30.04 -31.25
C GLU A 68 -3.86 -30.73 -32.20
N LYS A 69 -2.60 -30.29 -32.22
CA LYS A 69 -1.59 -30.74 -33.17
C LYS A 69 -0.56 -31.65 -32.52
N THR A 70 -0.18 -32.71 -33.22
CA THR A 70 1.00 -33.51 -32.84
C THR A 70 2.26 -32.83 -33.39
N PRO A 71 3.34 -32.71 -32.60
CA PRO A 71 4.60 -32.13 -33.06
C PRO A 71 5.22 -32.94 -34.20
N GLY A 72 6.18 -32.35 -34.91
CA GLY A 72 6.85 -33.00 -36.05
C GLY A 72 7.63 -34.28 -35.69
N SER A 73 7.81 -34.60 -34.41
CA SER A 73 8.39 -35.86 -33.94
C SER A 73 7.44 -37.05 -34.08
N GLY A 74 6.13 -36.80 -34.22
CA GLY A 74 5.08 -37.81 -34.11
C GLY A 74 4.73 -38.18 -32.66
N ASP A 75 5.45 -37.66 -31.65
CA ASP A 75 5.18 -37.90 -30.24
C ASP A 75 4.38 -36.73 -29.63
N LYS A 76 3.14 -37.00 -29.23
CA LYS A 76 2.27 -35.99 -28.63
C LYS A 76 2.73 -35.57 -27.21
N HIS A 77 3.60 -36.35 -26.57
CA HIS A 77 4.23 -35.98 -25.29
C HIS A 77 5.27 -34.86 -25.43
N ASP A 78 5.76 -34.56 -26.64
CA ASP A 78 6.63 -33.41 -26.84
C ASP A 78 5.84 -32.11 -26.71
N TYR A 79 6.40 -31.16 -25.96
CA TYR A 79 5.81 -29.83 -25.80
C TYR A 79 5.89 -29.05 -27.10
N MET A 80 4.77 -28.42 -27.48
CA MET A 80 4.69 -27.59 -28.67
C MET A 80 3.99 -26.28 -28.36
N SER A 81 4.55 -25.17 -28.83
CA SER A 81 3.94 -23.85 -28.75
C SER A 81 4.25 -23.05 -30.01
N GLN A 82 3.48 -21.99 -30.24
CA GLN A 82 3.67 -21.08 -31.38
C GLN A 82 4.38 -19.81 -30.93
N ALA A 83 5.25 -19.27 -31.79
CA ALA A 83 5.85 -17.97 -31.55
C ALA A 83 4.77 -16.87 -31.43
N ARG A 84 4.73 -16.22 -30.26
CA ARG A 84 3.65 -15.32 -29.83
C ARG A 84 3.26 -14.25 -30.85
N TYR A 85 4.23 -13.69 -31.57
CA TYR A 85 4.03 -12.53 -32.44
C TYR A 85 3.99 -12.86 -33.94
N TYR A 86 3.88 -14.14 -34.31
CA TYR A 86 3.82 -14.54 -35.71
C TYR A 86 2.39 -14.80 -36.14
N TRP A 87 2.00 -14.23 -37.28
CA TRP A 87 0.64 -14.26 -37.83
C TRP A 87 0.64 -14.77 -39.27
N PRO A 88 -0.48 -15.33 -39.76
CA PRO A 88 -0.64 -15.64 -41.18
C PRO A 88 -0.35 -14.42 -42.06
N ASP A 89 0.44 -14.61 -43.13
CA ASP A 89 0.73 -13.57 -44.10
C ASP A 89 -0.50 -13.35 -45.01
N PRO A 90 -1.21 -12.21 -44.90
CA PRO A 90 -2.42 -11.97 -45.68
C PRO A 90 -2.15 -11.85 -47.19
N SER A 91 -0.88 -11.71 -47.61
CA SER A 91 -0.49 -11.67 -49.02
C SER A 91 -0.38 -13.07 -49.66
N LYS A 92 -0.52 -14.14 -48.86
CA LYS A 92 -0.34 -15.54 -49.28
C LYS A 92 -1.67 -16.29 -49.22
N PRO A 93 -2.03 -17.10 -50.24
CA PRO A 93 -3.30 -17.83 -50.28
C PRO A 93 -3.54 -18.76 -49.10
N ASP A 94 -2.46 -19.32 -48.53
CA ASP A 94 -2.47 -20.24 -47.39
C ASP A 94 -2.00 -19.57 -46.09
N GLY A 95 -1.70 -18.25 -46.13
CA GLY A 95 -1.16 -17.51 -45.01
C GLY A 95 0.29 -17.86 -44.64
N LEU A 96 1.01 -18.64 -45.43
CA LEU A 96 2.36 -19.12 -45.12
C LEU A 96 3.44 -18.48 -46.03
N PRO A 97 4.66 -18.27 -45.51
CA PRO A 97 5.07 -18.48 -44.13
C PRO A 97 4.57 -17.35 -43.21
N TYR A 98 4.36 -17.63 -41.92
CA TYR A 98 3.88 -16.58 -40.99
C TYR A 98 4.88 -15.43 -40.88
N ILE A 99 4.37 -14.23 -40.62
CA ILE A 99 5.14 -12.98 -40.50
C ILE A 99 5.05 -12.37 -39.09
N SER A 100 6.10 -11.66 -38.68
CA SER A 100 6.21 -11.09 -37.32
C SER A 100 5.47 -9.76 -37.18
N HIS A 101 4.72 -9.62 -36.10
CA HIS A 101 4.08 -8.39 -35.63
C HIS A 101 4.44 -8.14 -34.16
N ASP A 102 5.60 -7.53 -33.90
CA ASP A 102 6.15 -7.36 -32.55
C ASP A 102 5.16 -6.68 -31.59
N GLY A 103 4.92 -7.30 -30.45
CA GLY A 103 3.97 -6.83 -29.43
C GLY A 103 2.50 -7.19 -29.68
N LYS A 104 2.14 -7.82 -30.82
CA LYS A 104 0.77 -8.27 -31.10
C LYS A 104 0.64 -9.79 -30.99
N SER A 105 0.06 -10.27 -29.88
CA SER A 105 -0.10 -11.71 -29.62
C SER A 105 -1.10 -12.39 -30.55
N ASN A 106 -0.69 -13.45 -31.25
CA ASN A 106 -1.59 -14.29 -32.07
C ASN A 106 -2.33 -15.32 -31.18
N PRO A 107 -3.68 -15.29 -31.09
CA PRO A 107 -4.44 -16.21 -30.25
C PRO A 107 -4.34 -17.69 -30.65
N GLU A 108 -3.82 -18.02 -31.84
CA GLU A 108 -3.58 -19.42 -32.23
C GLU A 108 -2.61 -20.15 -31.30
N LEU A 109 -1.76 -19.43 -30.56
CA LEU A 109 -0.88 -20.03 -29.56
C LEU A 109 -1.68 -20.75 -28.45
N ASP A 110 -2.93 -20.36 -28.21
CA ASP A 110 -3.82 -20.93 -27.18
C ASP A 110 -4.25 -22.37 -27.50
N LYS A 111 -4.17 -22.76 -28.78
CA LYS A 111 -4.48 -24.12 -29.26
C LYS A 111 -3.38 -25.14 -28.91
N LEU A 112 -2.24 -24.67 -28.45
CA LEU A 112 -1.04 -25.45 -28.15
C LEU A 112 -0.69 -25.42 -26.65
N ASP A 113 0.50 -25.85 -26.26
CA ASP A 113 0.81 -26.15 -24.86
C ASP A 113 1.16 -24.91 -24.01
N ARG A 114 1.40 -23.73 -24.61
CA ARG A 114 1.94 -22.56 -23.90
C ARG A 114 1.10 -22.11 -22.71
N ASN A 115 -0.21 -21.98 -22.92
CA ASN A 115 -1.11 -21.55 -21.84
C ASN A 115 -1.34 -22.69 -20.85
N ARG A 116 -1.44 -23.93 -21.33
CA ARG A 116 -1.62 -25.11 -20.47
C ARG A 116 -0.45 -25.31 -19.51
N LEU A 117 0.77 -25.07 -19.98
CA LEU A 117 1.99 -25.13 -19.15
C LEU A 117 1.97 -24.05 -18.09
N GLY A 118 1.77 -22.79 -18.51
CA GLY A 118 1.73 -21.65 -17.59
C GLY A 118 0.62 -21.79 -16.55
N GLU A 119 -0.56 -22.23 -16.97
CA GLU A 119 -1.70 -22.47 -16.09
C GLU A 119 -1.44 -23.64 -15.13
N THR A 120 -0.81 -24.73 -15.59
CA THR A 120 -0.42 -25.83 -14.69
C THR A 120 0.56 -25.34 -13.63
N ALA A 121 1.58 -24.58 -14.01
CA ALA A 121 2.54 -23.98 -13.08
C ALA A 121 1.82 -23.06 -12.07
N GLN A 122 0.96 -22.15 -12.54
CA GLN A 122 0.20 -21.24 -11.68
C GLN A 122 -0.74 -21.99 -10.72
N ARG A 123 -1.45 -23.02 -11.20
CA ARG A 123 -2.35 -23.84 -10.37
C ARG A 123 -1.59 -24.57 -9.27
N VAL A 124 -0.45 -25.17 -9.61
CA VAL A 124 0.45 -25.82 -8.63
C VAL A 124 0.95 -24.80 -7.61
N THR A 125 1.44 -23.64 -8.05
CA THR A 125 1.91 -22.57 -7.15
C THR A 125 0.82 -22.10 -6.19
N THR A 126 -0.41 -21.90 -6.71
CA THR A 126 -1.56 -21.47 -5.90
C THR A 126 -1.94 -22.50 -4.85
N LEU A 127 -2.07 -23.77 -5.24
CA LEU A 127 -2.43 -24.87 -4.35
C LEU A 127 -1.33 -25.14 -3.31
N ALA A 128 -0.06 -25.05 -3.69
CA ALA A 128 1.06 -25.21 -2.78
C ALA A 128 1.12 -24.10 -1.71
N LEU A 129 0.93 -22.84 -2.11
CA LEU A 129 0.86 -21.72 -1.17
C LEU A 129 -0.37 -21.84 -0.26
N ALA A 130 -1.53 -22.21 -0.80
CA ALA A 130 -2.74 -22.43 -0.02
C ALA A 130 -2.53 -23.52 1.04
N TRP A 131 -1.94 -24.66 0.65
CA TRP A 131 -1.54 -25.70 1.60
C TRP A 131 -0.54 -25.17 2.64
N TYR A 132 0.51 -24.46 2.22
CA TYR A 132 1.54 -23.98 3.15
C TYR A 132 0.96 -23.05 4.22
N PHE A 133 0.11 -22.10 3.83
CA PHE A 133 -0.48 -21.13 4.77
C PHE A 133 -1.61 -21.72 5.60
N SER A 134 -2.49 -22.55 5.04
CA SER A 134 -3.64 -23.12 5.76
C SER A 134 -3.34 -24.40 6.54
N GLY A 135 -2.38 -25.19 6.09
CA GLY A 135 -2.16 -26.57 6.55
C GLY A 135 -3.16 -27.60 6.02
N ASP A 136 -4.09 -27.23 5.12
CA ASP A 136 -5.11 -28.14 4.60
C ASP A 136 -4.56 -29.01 3.46
N GLU A 137 -4.38 -30.31 3.73
CA GLU A 137 -3.82 -31.30 2.82
C GLU A 137 -4.62 -31.46 1.51
N LYS A 138 -5.90 -31.07 1.44
CA LYS A 138 -6.67 -31.16 0.19
C LYS A 138 -6.02 -30.38 -0.94
N TYR A 139 -5.37 -29.25 -0.63
CA TYR A 139 -4.67 -28.44 -1.62
C TYR A 139 -3.37 -29.12 -2.09
N ALA A 140 -2.60 -29.71 -1.17
CA ALA A 140 -1.39 -30.47 -1.53
C ALA A 140 -1.71 -31.72 -2.34
N GLN A 141 -2.81 -32.41 -2.02
CA GLN A 141 -3.32 -33.55 -2.79
C GLN A 141 -3.62 -33.12 -4.23
N LYS A 142 -4.36 -32.03 -4.41
CA LYS A 142 -4.67 -31.51 -5.75
C LYS A 142 -3.42 -31.06 -6.49
N ALA A 143 -2.50 -30.34 -5.83
CA ALA A 143 -1.24 -29.93 -6.44
C ALA A 143 -0.43 -31.14 -6.92
N THR A 144 -0.36 -32.18 -6.09
CA THR A 144 0.35 -33.44 -6.41
C THR A 144 -0.30 -34.17 -7.59
N GLU A 145 -1.63 -34.18 -7.68
CA GLU A 145 -2.36 -34.71 -8.85
C GLU A 145 -1.93 -33.98 -10.13
N LEU A 146 -1.94 -32.64 -10.12
CA LEU A 146 -1.55 -31.83 -11.29
C LEU A 146 -0.09 -32.08 -11.70
N ILE A 147 0.82 -32.18 -10.73
CA ILE A 147 2.22 -32.53 -10.98
C ILE A 147 2.34 -33.92 -11.60
N ARG A 148 1.65 -34.93 -11.04
CA ARG A 148 1.68 -36.30 -11.57
C ARG A 148 1.18 -36.37 -13.01
N VAL A 149 0.07 -35.70 -13.32
CA VAL A 149 -0.48 -35.67 -14.69
C VAL A 149 0.48 -35.00 -15.66
N TRP A 150 1.05 -33.85 -15.30
CA TRP A 150 1.91 -33.11 -16.22
C TRP A 150 3.29 -33.74 -16.40
N PHE A 151 3.88 -34.33 -15.35
CA PHE A 151 5.29 -34.73 -15.37
C PHE A 151 5.53 -36.25 -15.36
N PHE A 152 4.65 -37.05 -14.75
CA PHE A 152 4.98 -38.45 -14.43
C PHE A 152 4.12 -39.46 -15.17
N ASN A 153 2.81 -39.24 -15.22
CA ASN A 153 1.83 -40.20 -15.73
C ASN A 153 2.13 -40.54 -17.19
N LYS A 154 2.29 -41.83 -17.47
CA LYS A 154 2.76 -42.33 -18.78
C LYS A 154 1.91 -41.79 -19.93
N ASP A 155 0.60 -41.71 -19.73
CA ASP A 155 -0.36 -41.36 -20.79
C ASP A 155 -0.52 -39.85 -21.01
N THR A 156 0.03 -39.01 -20.11
CA THR A 156 -0.20 -37.56 -20.13
C THR A 156 1.06 -36.70 -20.02
N ARG A 157 2.18 -37.26 -19.57
CA ARG A 157 3.37 -36.49 -19.21
C ARG A 157 3.96 -35.69 -20.36
N MET A 158 4.59 -34.57 -20.04
CA MET A 158 5.47 -33.83 -20.94
C MET A 158 6.86 -34.48 -20.98
N ASN A 159 7.41 -34.70 -22.17
CA ASN A 159 8.81 -35.05 -22.33
C ASN A 159 9.72 -33.87 -21.89
N PRO A 160 10.87 -34.12 -21.22
CA PRO A 160 11.72 -33.05 -20.68
C PRO A 160 12.60 -32.38 -21.76
N ASN A 161 11.97 -31.84 -22.81
CA ASN A 161 12.61 -31.10 -23.90
C ASN A 161 11.66 -30.02 -24.46
N LEU A 162 12.20 -29.07 -25.22
CA LEU A 162 11.45 -27.96 -25.83
C LEU A 162 11.70 -27.84 -27.34
N GLU A 163 12.00 -28.94 -28.03
CA GLU A 163 12.39 -28.97 -29.47
C GLU A 163 11.34 -28.32 -30.38
N TYR A 164 10.07 -28.33 -29.98
CA TYR A 164 8.95 -27.74 -30.74
C TYR A 164 8.35 -26.49 -30.09
N ALA A 165 9.08 -25.87 -29.15
CA ALA A 165 8.66 -24.64 -28.51
C ALA A 165 8.85 -23.41 -29.43
N GLN A 166 7.82 -22.56 -29.46
CA GLN A 166 7.70 -21.37 -30.29
C GLN A 166 8.00 -21.62 -31.77
N MET A 167 7.50 -22.74 -32.30
CA MET A 167 7.49 -23.00 -33.73
C MET A 167 6.78 -21.86 -34.48
N ILE A 168 7.19 -21.61 -35.73
CA ILE A 168 6.55 -20.61 -36.60
C ILE A 168 6.03 -21.34 -37.86
N PRO A 169 4.71 -21.27 -38.17
CA PRO A 169 4.17 -22.00 -39.31
C PRO A 169 4.82 -21.55 -40.62
N GLY A 170 5.31 -22.52 -41.40
CA GLY A 170 6.00 -22.26 -42.67
C GLY A 170 7.49 -21.92 -42.53
N HIS A 171 8.05 -22.00 -41.32
CA HIS A 171 9.50 -21.82 -41.07
C HIS A 171 10.12 -23.07 -40.46
N ASN A 172 11.43 -23.25 -40.62
CA ASN A 172 12.25 -24.26 -39.93
C ASN A 172 11.64 -25.68 -39.90
N ASN A 173 10.94 -26.09 -40.96
CA ASN A 173 10.23 -27.37 -41.03
C ASN A 173 9.29 -27.61 -39.83
N ASN A 174 8.64 -26.54 -39.34
CA ASN A 174 7.77 -26.52 -38.17
C ASN A 174 8.44 -27.02 -36.86
N LYS A 175 9.78 -26.97 -36.78
CA LYS A 175 10.51 -27.10 -35.51
C LYS A 175 10.41 -25.82 -34.69
N GLY A 176 10.73 -25.95 -33.40
CA GLY A 176 10.86 -24.83 -32.47
C GLY A 176 12.07 -23.93 -32.78
N ARG A 177 12.26 -22.93 -31.93
CA ARG A 177 13.36 -21.96 -32.01
C ARG A 177 13.93 -21.67 -30.62
N CYS A 178 15.14 -21.12 -30.55
CA CYS A 178 15.85 -20.80 -29.30
C CYS A 178 14.95 -20.13 -28.26
N TYR A 179 14.23 -19.09 -28.68
CA TYR A 179 13.32 -18.30 -27.84
C TYR A 179 12.20 -19.09 -27.15
N GLY A 180 11.92 -20.32 -27.59
CA GLY A 180 10.96 -21.20 -26.93
C GLY A 180 11.39 -21.72 -25.57
N VAL A 181 12.69 -21.65 -25.22
CA VAL A 181 13.18 -22.05 -23.88
C VAL A 181 12.49 -21.25 -22.77
N ILE A 182 12.23 -19.96 -23.02
CA ILE A 182 11.58 -19.04 -22.08
C ILE A 182 10.14 -19.45 -21.72
N ASP A 183 9.49 -20.33 -22.50
CA ASP A 183 8.13 -20.79 -22.20
C ASP A 183 8.06 -21.50 -20.84
N THR A 184 9.17 -22.12 -20.42
CA THR A 184 9.28 -22.82 -19.13
C THR A 184 9.76 -21.93 -17.99
N TYR A 185 9.87 -20.60 -18.19
CA TYR A 185 10.26 -19.68 -17.12
C TYR A 185 9.31 -19.73 -15.92
N SER A 186 8.01 -19.96 -16.17
CA SER A 186 7.01 -20.15 -15.10
C SER A 186 7.31 -21.31 -14.14
N PHE A 187 8.18 -22.25 -14.52
CA PHE A 187 8.64 -23.29 -13.61
C PHE A 187 9.59 -22.78 -12.53
N VAL A 188 10.25 -21.64 -12.72
CA VAL A 188 11.16 -21.05 -11.72
C VAL A 188 10.41 -20.81 -10.41
N GLU A 189 9.29 -20.07 -10.45
CA GLU A 189 8.44 -19.84 -9.28
C GLU A 189 7.72 -21.12 -8.81
N MET A 190 7.25 -21.95 -9.74
CA MET A 190 6.58 -23.22 -9.40
C MET A 190 7.49 -24.13 -8.55
N LEU A 191 8.80 -24.15 -8.82
CA LEU A 191 9.75 -24.97 -8.05
C LEU A 191 9.92 -24.48 -6.61
N ASP A 192 9.79 -23.18 -6.35
CA ASP A 192 9.72 -22.66 -4.97
C ASP A 192 8.48 -23.18 -4.25
N ALA A 193 7.33 -23.15 -4.92
CA ALA A 193 6.09 -23.74 -4.40
C ALA A 193 6.21 -25.26 -4.16
N VAL A 194 6.81 -26.01 -5.07
CA VAL A 194 6.98 -27.46 -4.89
C VAL A 194 7.90 -27.80 -3.71
N GLN A 195 8.93 -26.99 -3.45
CA GLN A 195 9.78 -27.18 -2.27
C GLN A 195 8.99 -27.00 -0.96
N LEU A 196 7.95 -26.17 -0.94
CA LEU A 196 7.01 -26.15 0.19
C LEU A 196 6.28 -27.49 0.32
N LEU A 197 5.73 -28.01 -0.79
CA LEU A 197 4.99 -29.28 -0.82
C LEU A 197 5.81 -30.50 -0.37
N GLU A 198 7.15 -30.48 -0.43
CA GLU A 198 8.00 -31.57 0.10
C GLU A 198 7.77 -31.86 1.59
N LYS A 199 7.10 -30.94 2.31
CA LYS A 199 6.68 -31.12 3.71
C LYS A 199 5.23 -31.63 3.88
N SER A 200 4.46 -31.78 2.80
CA SER A 200 3.10 -32.32 2.81
C SER A 200 3.09 -33.84 2.87
N GLU A 201 1.98 -34.43 3.33
CA GLU A 201 1.79 -35.88 3.27
C GLU A 201 1.50 -36.35 1.84
N ALA A 202 0.82 -35.53 1.05
CA ALA A 202 0.42 -35.87 -0.31
C ALA A 202 1.58 -35.95 -1.31
N PHE A 203 2.57 -35.06 -1.21
CA PHE A 203 3.72 -35.01 -2.11
C PHE A 203 4.87 -35.88 -1.59
N THR A 204 4.89 -37.14 -2.01
CA THR A 204 5.77 -38.13 -1.41
C THR A 204 7.25 -37.94 -1.77
N PRO A 205 8.20 -38.50 -1.00
CA PRO A 205 9.61 -38.53 -1.38
C PRO A 205 9.87 -39.15 -2.77
N LYS A 206 9.00 -40.07 -3.20
CA LYS A 206 9.06 -40.66 -4.55
C LYS A 206 8.66 -39.65 -5.62
N ASP A 207 7.63 -38.83 -5.39
CA ASP A 207 7.23 -37.75 -6.30
C ASP A 207 8.34 -36.69 -6.39
N ALA A 208 8.89 -36.27 -5.25
CA ALA A 208 10.00 -35.32 -5.19
C ALA A 208 11.22 -35.82 -5.99
N LYS A 209 11.64 -37.08 -5.80
CA LYS A 209 12.74 -37.69 -6.54
C LYS A 209 12.47 -37.76 -8.05
N GLN A 210 11.25 -38.11 -8.44
CA GLN A 210 10.85 -38.15 -9.86
C GLN A 210 10.88 -36.77 -10.49
N LEU A 211 10.37 -35.74 -9.80
CA LEU A 211 10.39 -34.38 -10.32
C LEU A 211 11.81 -33.83 -10.45
N LYS A 212 12.67 -34.03 -9.43
CA LYS A 212 14.10 -33.67 -9.48
C LYS A 212 14.79 -34.34 -10.67
N THR A 213 14.47 -35.60 -10.95
CA THR A 213 14.99 -36.32 -12.12
C THR A 213 14.48 -35.72 -13.44
N TRP A 214 13.20 -35.36 -13.53
CA TRP A 214 12.62 -34.74 -14.72
C TRP A 214 13.27 -33.39 -15.03
N PHE A 215 13.41 -32.52 -14.01
CA PHE A 215 14.10 -31.23 -14.17
C PHE A 215 15.59 -31.38 -14.44
N GLY A 216 16.24 -32.40 -13.88
CA GLY A 216 17.63 -32.75 -14.25
C GLY A 216 17.78 -33.08 -15.74
N LYS A 217 16.83 -33.85 -16.30
CA LYS A 217 16.80 -34.15 -17.75
C LYS A 217 16.53 -32.90 -18.59
N LEU A 218 15.58 -32.06 -18.19
CA LEU A 218 15.30 -30.80 -18.89
C LEU A 218 16.52 -29.87 -18.86
N LEU A 219 17.17 -29.74 -17.70
CA LEU A 219 18.42 -28.98 -17.56
C LEU A 219 19.52 -29.51 -18.50
N THR A 220 19.72 -30.83 -18.55
CA THR A 220 20.67 -31.44 -19.51
C THR A 220 20.31 -31.11 -20.95
N TRP A 221 19.02 -31.15 -21.31
CA TRP A 221 18.58 -30.76 -22.66
C TRP A 221 18.85 -29.27 -22.93
N ILE A 222 18.53 -28.37 -22.00
CA ILE A 222 18.76 -26.91 -22.15
C ILE A 222 20.26 -26.62 -22.35
N LEU A 223 21.15 -27.28 -21.61
CA LEU A 223 22.59 -27.03 -21.71
C LEU A 223 23.23 -27.58 -23.00
N ASN A 224 22.68 -28.65 -23.57
CA ASN A 224 23.32 -29.41 -24.64
C ASN A 224 22.61 -29.34 -26.00
N SER A 225 21.33 -28.97 -26.04
CA SER A 225 20.61 -28.87 -27.32
C SER A 225 21.08 -27.65 -28.12
N PRO A 226 21.09 -27.73 -29.47
CA PRO A 226 21.38 -26.56 -30.30
C PRO A 226 20.50 -25.36 -29.97
N GLN A 227 19.21 -25.61 -29.71
CA GLN A 227 18.23 -24.61 -29.34
C GLN A 227 18.56 -23.91 -28.01
N GLY A 228 18.91 -24.67 -26.97
CA GLY A 228 19.27 -24.11 -25.67
C GLY A 228 20.60 -23.34 -25.70
N GLN A 229 21.60 -23.85 -26.43
CA GLN A 229 22.87 -23.13 -26.64
C GLN A 229 22.72 -21.85 -27.46
N GLU A 230 21.77 -21.82 -28.40
CA GLU A 230 21.42 -20.59 -29.13
C GLU A 230 20.69 -19.59 -28.24
N GLU A 231 19.76 -20.03 -27.38
CA GLU A 231 19.10 -19.16 -26.39
C GLU A 231 20.14 -18.53 -25.43
N ALA A 232 21.07 -19.35 -24.93
CA ALA A 232 22.14 -18.91 -24.05
C ALA A 232 23.07 -17.85 -24.66
N ARG A 233 23.10 -17.72 -25.99
CA ARG A 233 23.94 -16.78 -26.75
C ARG A 233 23.20 -15.51 -27.17
N GLN A 234 21.90 -15.41 -26.93
CA GLN A 234 21.14 -14.20 -27.26
C GLN A 234 21.68 -12.96 -26.52
N ALA A 235 21.64 -11.81 -27.17
CA ALA A 235 22.16 -10.55 -26.63
C ALA A 235 21.15 -9.78 -25.76
N ASN A 236 19.96 -10.35 -25.51
CA ASN A 236 18.82 -9.70 -24.88
C ASN A 236 18.31 -10.52 -23.69
N ASN A 237 17.16 -10.12 -23.15
CA ASN A 237 16.46 -10.73 -22.01
C ASN A 237 16.33 -12.26 -22.06
N HIS A 238 16.30 -12.87 -23.24
CA HIS A 238 16.22 -14.33 -23.37
C HIS A 238 17.41 -15.05 -22.75
N SER A 239 18.63 -14.54 -22.91
CA SER A 239 19.81 -15.20 -22.33
C SER A 239 19.94 -15.00 -20.82
N THR A 240 19.36 -13.92 -20.29
CA THR A 240 19.20 -13.71 -18.83
C THR A 240 18.14 -14.65 -18.27
N ALA A 241 17.00 -14.79 -18.94
CA ALA A 241 15.93 -15.71 -18.57
C ALA A 241 16.42 -17.17 -18.59
N HIS A 242 17.16 -17.54 -19.63
CA HIS A 242 17.84 -18.83 -19.75
C HIS A 242 18.73 -19.11 -18.53
N ASP A 243 19.60 -18.18 -18.15
CA ASP A 243 20.52 -18.41 -17.04
C ASP A 243 19.76 -18.51 -15.71
N ALA A 244 18.70 -17.73 -15.49
CA ALA A 244 17.81 -17.86 -14.32
C ALA A 244 17.15 -19.26 -14.27
N GLN A 245 16.62 -19.77 -15.39
CA GLN A 245 16.06 -21.11 -15.48
C GLN A 245 17.11 -22.19 -15.19
N VAL A 246 18.29 -22.08 -15.78
CA VAL A 246 19.40 -23.02 -15.54
C VAL A 246 19.78 -23.05 -14.07
N ILE A 247 19.89 -21.89 -13.41
CA ILE A 247 20.21 -21.79 -11.99
C ILE A 247 19.12 -22.45 -11.16
N ALA A 248 17.85 -22.09 -11.35
CA ALA A 248 16.72 -22.64 -10.60
C ALA A 248 16.62 -24.17 -10.76
N PHE A 249 16.71 -24.66 -12.00
CA PHE A 249 16.60 -26.10 -12.30
C PHE A 249 17.82 -26.87 -11.77
N ALA A 250 19.03 -26.28 -11.83
CA ALA A 250 20.23 -26.87 -11.27
C ALA A 250 20.16 -26.95 -9.74
N MET A 251 19.71 -25.88 -9.07
CA MET A 251 19.51 -25.88 -7.61
C MET A 251 18.49 -26.94 -7.19
N TYR A 252 17.32 -26.99 -7.84
CA TYR A 252 16.27 -27.94 -7.53
C TYR A 252 16.69 -29.40 -7.78
N ALA A 253 17.38 -29.66 -8.89
CA ALA A 253 17.90 -31.00 -9.23
C ALA A 253 19.15 -31.40 -8.40
N GLY A 254 19.65 -30.53 -7.52
CA GLY A 254 20.84 -30.78 -6.70
C GLY A 254 22.18 -30.61 -7.42
N ASN A 255 22.20 -30.05 -8.63
CA ASN A 255 23.41 -29.77 -9.40
C ASN A 255 24.01 -28.39 -9.03
N MET A 256 24.47 -28.27 -7.78
CA MET A 256 25.02 -27.02 -7.26
C MET A 256 26.29 -26.52 -7.97
N LYS A 257 26.99 -27.41 -8.67
CA LYS A 257 28.16 -27.04 -9.47
C LYS A 257 27.76 -26.15 -10.64
N VAL A 258 26.79 -26.60 -11.45
CA VAL A 258 26.26 -25.83 -12.59
C VAL A 258 25.68 -24.50 -12.12
N ALA A 259 24.88 -24.49 -11.04
CA ALA A 259 24.32 -23.25 -10.51
C ALA A 259 25.41 -22.22 -10.19
N ARG A 260 26.46 -22.62 -9.46
CA ARG A 260 27.59 -21.72 -9.11
C ARG A 260 28.36 -21.23 -10.33
N GLU A 261 28.64 -22.12 -11.29
CA GLU A 261 29.37 -21.76 -12.52
C GLU A 261 28.61 -20.69 -13.32
N VAL A 262 27.29 -20.87 -13.48
CA VAL A 262 26.44 -19.91 -14.20
C VAL A 262 26.36 -18.59 -13.45
N ILE A 263 26.07 -18.61 -12.14
CA ILE A 263 26.01 -17.41 -11.29
C ILE A 263 27.30 -16.59 -11.39
N ASN A 264 28.46 -17.23 -11.23
CA ASN A 264 29.75 -16.53 -11.25
C ASN A 264 30.06 -15.92 -12.63
N ALA A 265 29.47 -16.43 -13.71
CA ALA A 265 29.63 -15.89 -15.06
C ALA A 265 28.71 -14.69 -15.34
N ILE A 266 27.62 -14.49 -14.58
CA ILE A 266 26.59 -13.48 -14.84
C ILE A 266 27.15 -12.06 -15.07
N PRO A 267 28.08 -11.53 -14.23
CA PRO A 267 28.56 -10.16 -14.43
C PRO A 267 29.15 -9.93 -15.82
N ARG A 268 30.12 -10.77 -16.22
CA ARG A 268 30.82 -10.63 -17.51
C ARG A 268 29.97 -11.09 -18.69
N LYS A 269 29.14 -12.12 -18.51
CA LYS A 269 28.39 -12.75 -19.61
C LYS A 269 27.09 -12.02 -19.93
N ARG A 270 26.47 -11.36 -18.93
CA ARG A 270 25.14 -10.74 -19.04
C ARG A 270 25.16 -9.26 -18.68
N LEU A 271 25.50 -8.90 -17.45
CA LEU A 271 25.38 -7.50 -17.01
C LEU A 271 26.19 -6.57 -17.91
N PHE A 272 27.48 -6.86 -18.11
CA PHE A 272 28.38 -5.97 -18.84
C PHE A 272 28.18 -6.01 -20.37
N THR A 273 27.43 -6.98 -20.89
CA THR A 273 27.16 -7.12 -22.33
C THR A 273 25.79 -6.60 -22.72
N GLN A 274 24.84 -6.54 -21.79
CA GLN A 274 23.46 -6.10 -22.05
C GLN A 274 23.16 -4.69 -21.53
N ILE A 275 23.95 -4.20 -20.57
CA ILE A 275 23.77 -2.88 -19.95
C ILE A 275 24.91 -1.95 -20.40
N GLU A 276 24.56 -0.75 -20.85
CA GLU A 276 25.51 0.31 -21.18
C GLU A 276 25.93 1.11 -19.93
N PRO A 277 27.02 1.90 -19.98
CA PRO A 277 27.47 2.72 -18.85
C PRO A 277 26.42 3.68 -18.29
N ASP A 278 25.46 4.11 -19.12
CA ASP A 278 24.34 4.98 -18.73
C ASP A 278 23.10 4.21 -18.23
N GLY A 279 23.19 2.87 -18.13
CA GLY A 279 22.11 2.01 -17.68
C GLY A 279 21.14 1.55 -18.77
N LYS A 280 21.27 2.06 -20.00
CA LYS A 280 20.41 1.60 -21.10
C LYS A 280 20.61 0.11 -21.37
N GLN A 281 19.52 -0.53 -21.77
CA GLN A 281 19.51 -1.92 -22.26
C GLN A 281 19.18 -1.92 -23.75
N PRO A 282 20.16 -1.75 -24.67
CA PRO A 282 19.89 -1.36 -26.05
C PRO A 282 19.02 -2.34 -26.84
N HIS A 283 19.12 -3.64 -26.53
CA HIS A 283 18.29 -4.66 -27.18
C HIS A 283 16.83 -4.61 -26.74
N GLU A 284 16.57 -4.24 -25.49
CA GLU A 284 15.21 -4.09 -24.96
C GLU A 284 14.58 -2.77 -25.43
N LEU A 285 15.37 -1.70 -25.50
CA LEU A 285 14.90 -0.37 -25.89
C LEU A 285 14.46 -0.25 -27.36
N ARG A 286 14.86 -1.19 -28.21
CA ARG A 286 14.42 -1.26 -29.62
C ARG A 286 13.03 -1.88 -29.81
N ARG A 287 12.45 -2.47 -28.77
CA ARG A 287 11.19 -3.22 -28.85
C ARG A 287 9.99 -2.28 -28.84
N THR A 288 8.85 -2.76 -29.36
CA THR A 288 7.58 -1.99 -29.33
C THR A 288 7.02 -1.84 -27.90
N LEU A 289 7.47 -2.70 -26.98
CA LEU A 289 7.18 -2.67 -25.54
C LEU A 289 8.48 -2.44 -24.73
N ALA A 290 9.25 -1.42 -25.10
CA ALA A 290 10.62 -1.19 -24.63
C ALA A 290 10.76 -1.12 -23.10
N PHE A 291 9.85 -0.41 -22.42
CA PHE A 291 9.87 -0.34 -20.96
C PHE A 291 9.59 -1.72 -20.36
N GLY A 292 8.57 -2.40 -20.89
CA GLY A 292 8.20 -3.75 -20.45
C GLY A 292 9.33 -4.76 -20.59
N TYR A 293 10.07 -4.76 -21.70
CA TYR A 293 11.23 -5.65 -21.90
C TYR A 293 12.41 -5.28 -20.99
N SER A 294 12.67 -3.99 -20.79
CA SER A 294 13.74 -3.51 -19.90
C SER A 294 13.46 -3.92 -18.45
N GLN A 295 12.22 -3.75 -17.99
CA GLN A 295 11.75 -4.20 -16.68
C GLN A 295 11.83 -5.73 -16.56
N PHE A 296 11.35 -6.47 -17.56
CA PHE A 296 11.35 -7.93 -17.55
C PHE A 296 12.76 -8.53 -17.43
N ASN A 297 13.74 -7.95 -18.13
CA ASN A 297 15.14 -8.37 -17.99
C ASN A 297 15.69 -8.09 -16.58
N LEU A 298 15.33 -6.95 -15.98
CA LEU A 298 15.71 -6.60 -14.61
C LEU A 298 15.10 -7.57 -13.58
N SER A 299 13.84 -7.97 -13.73
CA SER A 299 13.24 -8.99 -12.86
C SER A 299 14.01 -10.30 -12.89
N HIS A 300 14.48 -10.74 -14.07
CA HIS A 300 15.29 -11.96 -14.17
C HIS A 300 16.64 -11.80 -13.46
N PHE A 301 17.29 -10.63 -13.54
CA PHE A 301 18.50 -10.36 -12.75
C PHE A 301 18.23 -10.42 -11.25
N ILE A 302 17.11 -9.84 -10.79
CA ILE A 302 16.70 -9.89 -9.38
C ILE A 302 16.53 -11.34 -8.93
N ASP A 303 15.85 -12.18 -9.70
CA ASP A 303 15.67 -13.61 -9.39
C ASP A 303 17.02 -14.34 -9.28
N ILE A 304 17.94 -14.08 -10.20
CA ILE A 304 19.31 -14.61 -10.18
C ILE A 304 20.05 -14.17 -8.92
N PHE A 305 19.97 -12.89 -8.54
CA PHE A 305 20.67 -12.38 -7.36
C PHE A 305 20.13 -12.95 -6.07
N ILE A 306 18.82 -13.14 -5.97
CA ILE A 306 18.19 -13.79 -4.83
C ILE A 306 18.68 -15.25 -4.73
N MET A 307 18.65 -16.00 -5.83
CA MET A 307 19.18 -17.38 -5.86
C MET A 307 20.67 -17.44 -5.52
N ALA A 308 21.48 -16.49 -6.01
CA ALA A 308 22.90 -16.41 -5.71
C ALA A 308 23.14 -16.21 -4.20
N ARG A 309 22.39 -15.31 -3.56
CA ARG A 309 22.51 -15.05 -2.12
C ARG A 309 22.13 -16.25 -1.27
N LYS A 310 21.14 -17.06 -1.68
CA LYS A 310 20.78 -18.32 -0.99
C LYS A 310 21.94 -19.29 -0.88
N ILE A 311 22.90 -19.21 -1.79
CA ILE A 311 24.07 -20.10 -1.84
C ILE A 311 25.38 -19.39 -1.45
N GLY A 312 25.28 -18.20 -0.85
CA GLY A 312 26.40 -17.44 -0.32
C GLY A 312 27.20 -16.64 -1.36
N ILE A 313 26.62 -16.34 -2.53
CA ILE A 313 27.27 -15.55 -3.57
C ILE A 313 26.56 -14.20 -3.72
N SER A 314 27.31 -13.09 -3.70
CA SER A 314 26.79 -11.75 -3.99
C SER A 314 27.41 -11.22 -5.27
N ILE A 315 26.58 -10.94 -6.26
CA ILE A 315 26.99 -10.43 -7.59
C ILE A 315 26.16 -9.21 -8.04
N ASP A 316 25.22 -8.77 -7.22
CA ASP A 316 24.32 -7.64 -7.50
C ASP A 316 25.06 -6.29 -7.57
N ASN A 317 26.18 -6.16 -6.82
CA ASN A 317 27.03 -4.97 -6.83
C ASN A 317 28.14 -5.01 -7.90
N ALA A 318 28.15 -6.02 -8.78
CA ALA A 318 29.18 -6.15 -9.80
C ALA A 318 29.13 -4.97 -10.79
N THR A 319 30.29 -4.36 -11.04
CA THR A 319 30.45 -3.18 -11.89
C THR A 319 31.63 -3.39 -12.84
N SER A 320 31.48 -3.07 -14.13
CA SER A 320 32.57 -3.12 -15.10
C SER A 320 33.52 -1.91 -14.97
N GLU A 321 34.67 -1.97 -15.63
CA GLU A 321 35.64 -0.86 -15.66
C GLU A 321 35.04 0.44 -16.22
N ASP A 322 34.12 0.34 -17.18
CA ASP A 322 33.40 1.48 -17.77
C ASP A 322 32.07 1.83 -17.07
N GLY A 323 31.78 1.20 -15.91
CA GLY A 323 30.67 1.59 -15.04
C GLY A 323 29.32 0.91 -15.30
N ARG A 324 29.25 -0.12 -16.14
CA ARG A 324 28.05 -0.92 -16.38
C ARG A 324 27.70 -1.72 -15.12
N SER A 325 26.45 -1.65 -14.68
CA SER A 325 25.96 -2.39 -13.50
C SER A 325 24.45 -2.56 -13.54
N PHE A 326 23.94 -3.50 -12.75
CA PHE A 326 22.50 -3.68 -12.57
C PHE A 326 21.81 -2.41 -12.04
N TYR A 327 22.40 -1.74 -11.04
CA TYR A 327 21.81 -0.54 -10.46
C TYR A 327 21.76 0.63 -11.46
N LYS A 328 22.72 0.76 -12.38
CA LYS A 328 22.62 1.73 -13.48
C LYS A 328 21.38 1.47 -14.34
N ALA A 329 21.05 0.22 -14.63
CA ALA A 329 19.87 -0.12 -15.41
C ALA A 329 18.55 0.10 -14.66
N MET A 330 18.51 -0.15 -13.36
CA MET A 330 17.38 0.26 -12.51
C MET A 330 17.24 1.79 -12.50
N ASP A 331 18.34 2.51 -12.28
CA ASP A 331 18.39 3.98 -12.24
C ASP A 331 18.00 4.64 -13.56
N PHE A 332 18.21 3.96 -14.68
CA PHE A 332 17.76 4.41 -15.99
C PHE A 332 16.22 4.43 -16.09
N LEU A 333 15.50 3.49 -15.46
CA LEU A 333 14.03 3.44 -15.50
C LEU A 333 13.37 4.33 -14.43
N VAL A 334 14.04 4.59 -13.31
CA VAL A 334 13.55 5.37 -12.16
C VAL A 334 12.91 6.73 -12.54
N PRO A 335 13.48 7.57 -13.41
CA PRO A 335 12.90 8.87 -13.77
C PRO A 335 11.52 8.80 -14.43
N TYR A 336 11.14 7.64 -14.96
CA TYR A 336 9.87 7.42 -15.64
C TYR A 336 8.78 6.84 -14.73
N VAL A 337 9.10 6.53 -13.48
CA VAL A 337 8.15 5.98 -12.51
C VAL A 337 7.06 7.01 -12.20
N GLY A 338 5.80 6.58 -12.27
CA GLY A 338 4.64 7.43 -12.01
C GLY A 338 4.40 8.52 -13.06
N LYS A 339 5.11 8.49 -14.20
CA LYS A 339 4.94 9.43 -15.31
C LYS A 339 4.00 8.90 -16.38
N ASP A 340 3.41 9.81 -17.15
CA ASP A 340 2.66 9.46 -18.35
C ASP A 340 3.59 8.87 -19.42
N VAL A 341 3.09 7.92 -20.21
CA VAL A 341 3.85 7.24 -21.26
C VAL A 341 4.47 8.22 -22.27
N LYS A 342 3.92 9.42 -22.44
CA LYS A 342 4.48 10.47 -23.32
C LYS A 342 5.87 10.96 -22.90
N VAL A 343 6.27 10.76 -21.63
CA VAL A 343 7.61 11.12 -21.13
C VAL A 343 8.65 10.05 -21.50
N TRP A 344 8.21 8.82 -21.79
CA TRP A 344 9.08 7.72 -22.20
C TRP A 344 9.54 7.91 -23.66
N PRO A 345 10.85 8.05 -23.93
CA PRO A 345 11.35 8.40 -25.26
C PRO A 345 11.48 7.21 -26.22
N TYR A 346 11.02 6.01 -25.81
CA TYR A 346 11.01 4.80 -26.62
C TYR A 346 9.58 4.31 -26.82
N GLN A 347 9.38 3.24 -27.60
CA GLN A 347 8.04 2.71 -27.81
C GLN A 347 7.54 1.98 -26.55
N GLN A 348 6.28 2.23 -26.20
CA GLN A 348 5.50 1.35 -25.34
C GLN A 348 4.05 1.38 -25.82
N ILE A 349 3.71 0.46 -26.72
CA ILE A 349 2.42 0.49 -27.42
C ILE A 349 1.22 0.03 -26.56
N SER A 350 1.46 -0.62 -25.41
CA SER A 350 0.41 -1.09 -24.49
C SER A 350 0.97 -1.32 -23.07
N GLU A 351 0.12 -1.69 -22.11
CA GLU A 351 0.51 -2.19 -20.77
C GLU A 351 1.30 -1.21 -19.87
N TRP A 352 1.35 0.09 -20.18
CA TRP A 352 2.17 1.06 -19.42
C TRP A 352 1.88 1.03 -17.91
N LYS A 353 0.61 1.15 -17.50
CA LYS A 353 0.22 1.12 -16.09
C LYS A 353 0.62 -0.19 -15.40
N TYR A 354 0.41 -1.32 -16.08
CA TYR A 354 0.79 -2.64 -15.56
C TYR A 354 2.30 -2.74 -15.35
N LYS A 355 3.09 -2.37 -16.35
CA LYS A 355 4.56 -2.43 -16.27
C LYS A 355 5.17 -1.45 -15.27
N GLN A 356 4.53 -0.31 -15.06
CA GLN A 356 4.90 0.61 -13.97
C GLN A 356 4.73 -0.05 -12.59
N GLN A 357 3.65 -0.80 -12.37
CA GLN A 357 3.43 -1.50 -11.10
C GLN A 357 4.34 -2.71 -10.91
N GLU A 358 4.63 -3.46 -11.97
CA GLU A 358 5.64 -4.53 -11.92
C GLU A 358 7.03 -3.97 -11.61
N PHE A 359 7.42 -2.83 -12.20
CA PHE A 359 8.68 -2.17 -11.82
C PHE A 359 8.68 -1.64 -10.38
N CYS A 360 7.53 -1.18 -9.86
CA CYS A 360 7.41 -0.84 -8.44
C CYS A 360 7.71 -2.05 -7.54
N LYS A 361 7.18 -3.23 -7.88
CA LYS A 361 7.51 -4.48 -7.17
C LYS A 361 9.00 -4.80 -7.27
N ASP A 362 9.62 -4.62 -8.44
CA ASP A 362 11.06 -4.81 -8.62
C ASP A 362 11.91 -3.83 -7.79
N LEU A 363 11.49 -2.55 -7.67
CA LEU A 363 12.14 -1.57 -6.79
C LEU A 363 12.13 -2.03 -5.34
N TYR A 364 11.00 -2.55 -4.85
CA TYR A 364 10.88 -3.07 -3.50
C TYR A 364 11.72 -4.34 -3.28
N ARG A 365 11.66 -5.31 -4.20
CA ARG A 365 12.50 -6.52 -4.15
C ARG A 365 14.00 -6.17 -4.19
N THR A 366 14.37 -5.16 -4.98
CA THR A 366 15.74 -4.65 -5.05
C THR A 366 16.15 -3.94 -3.76
N PHE A 367 15.25 -3.22 -3.10
CA PHE A 367 15.50 -2.65 -1.77
C PHE A 367 15.72 -3.75 -0.71
N LEU A 368 14.97 -4.85 -0.75
CA LEU A 368 15.22 -6.01 0.13
C LEU A 368 16.60 -6.63 -0.13
N LEU A 369 17.07 -6.60 -1.39
CA LEU A 369 18.44 -6.98 -1.73
C LEU A 369 19.44 -5.94 -1.20
N ASN A 370 19.23 -4.66 -1.45
CA ASN A 370 20.14 -3.59 -1.03
C ASN A 370 19.40 -2.51 -0.23
N PRO A 371 19.36 -2.65 1.12
CA PRO A 371 18.68 -1.70 1.99
C PRO A 371 19.26 -0.28 1.99
N GLU A 372 20.44 -0.06 1.39
CA GLU A 372 20.99 1.28 1.22
C GLU A 372 20.20 2.10 0.18
N ARG A 373 19.48 1.45 -0.75
CA ARG A 373 18.63 2.08 -1.77
C ARG A 373 17.28 2.54 -1.22
N LYS A 374 17.31 3.39 -0.19
CA LYS A 374 16.10 4.00 0.39
C LYS A 374 15.30 4.81 -0.62
N ASP A 375 15.95 5.32 -1.66
CA ASP A 375 15.31 5.98 -2.80
C ASP A 375 14.35 5.04 -3.54
N TYR A 376 14.69 3.76 -3.70
CA TYR A 376 13.80 2.76 -4.31
C TYR A 376 12.59 2.45 -3.43
N LEU A 377 12.79 2.29 -2.11
CA LEU A 377 11.68 2.13 -1.17
C LEU A 377 10.73 3.33 -1.21
N LYS A 378 11.28 4.56 -1.25
CA LYS A 378 10.49 5.79 -1.34
C LYS A 378 9.68 5.84 -2.62
N LEU A 379 10.28 5.55 -3.77
CA LEU A 379 9.57 5.49 -5.06
C LEU A 379 8.47 4.44 -5.05
N TYR A 380 8.77 3.24 -4.52
CA TYR A 380 7.77 2.18 -4.36
C TYR A 380 6.58 2.67 -3.52
N LYS A 381 6.81 3.18 -2.31
CA LYS A 381 5.74 3.70 -1.43
C LYS A 381 4.94 4.83 -2.08
N THR A 382 5.60 5.67 -2.87
CA THR A 382 4.97 6.83 -3.53
C THR A 382 4.09 6.44 -4.71
N HIS A 383 4.48 5.41 -5.48
CA HIS A 383 3.85 5.10 -6.78
C HIS A 383 3.18 3.72 -6.86
N ARG A 384 3.33 2.88 -5.84
CA ARG A 384 2.59 1.61 -5.76
C ARG A 384 1.10 1.88 -5.69
N ILE A 385 0.34 1.12 -6.46
CA ILE A 385 -1.10 0.97 -6.29
C ILE A 385 -1.30 -0.25 -5.42
N ILE A 386 -1.87 -0.06 -4.24
CA ILE A 386 -2.09 -1.16 -3.29
C ILE A 386 -3.30 -1.97 -3.73
N ASP A 387 -3.06 -3.21 -4.12
CA ASP A 387 -4.08 -4.26 -4.18
C ASP A 387 -3.88 -5.18 -2.97
N TRP A 388 -4.80 -5.09 -2.01
CA TRP A 388 -4.76 -5.89 -0.78
C TRP A 388 -4.85 -7.40 -1.05
N LYS A 389 -5.35 -7.80 -2.22
CA LYS A 389 -5.49 -9.21 -2.62
C LYS A 389 -4.27 -9.75 -3.35
N ASP A 390 -3.32 -8.91 -3.71
CA ASP A 390 -2.14 -9.33 -4.48
C ASP A 390 -1.31 -10.34 -3.67
N ARG A 391 -1.02 -11.49 -4.27
CA ARG A 391 -0.15 -12.53 -3.70
C ARG A 391 1.23 -11.97 -3.33
N PHE A 392 1.70 -10.93 -4.03
CA PHE A 392 2.93 -10.23 -3.69
C PHE A 392 3.00 -9.84 -2.21
N ASN A 393 1.87 -9.48 -1.61
CA ASN A 393 1.79 -9.14 -0.19
C ASN A 393 2.22 -10.31 0.70
N LEU A 394 1.81 -11.54 0.37
CA LEU A 394 2.16 -12.73 1.15
C LEU A 394 3.61 -13.17 0.95
N LEU A 395 4.22 -12.83 -0.19
CA LEU A 395 5.53 -13.34 -0.60
C LEU A 395 6.69 -12.40 -0.27
N TRP A 396 6.42 -11.09 -0.17
CA TRP A 396 7.48 -10.08 -0.07
C TRP A 396 7.24 -8.99 0.98
N MET A 397 5.99 -8.64 1.28
CA MET A 397 5.69 -7.39 2.00
C MET A 397 5.90 -7.48 3.50
N GLU A 398 6.73 -6.59 4.05
CA GLU A 398 6.90 -6.41 5.49
C GLU A 398 5.96 -5.30 5.97
N ALA A 399 4.73 -5.69 6.31
CA ALA A 399 3.70 -4.77 6.78
C ALA A 399 3.92 -4.36 8.23
N ASP A 400 3.74 -3.07 8.52
CA ASP A 400 3.73 -2.54 9.88
C ASP A 400 2.34 -2.10 10.35
N ASP A 401 2.26 -1.55 11.56
CA ASP A 401 0.99 -1.13 12.18
C ASP A 401 0.24 -0.07 11.37
N VAL A 402 0.94 0.79 10.63
CA VAL A 402 0.29 1.77 9.74
C VAL A 402 -0.32 1.06 8.53
N ASP A 403 0.42 0.12 7.94
CA ASP A 403 -0.10 -0.66 6.81
C ASP A 403 -1.34 -1.48 7.22
N ASN A 404 -1.33 -2.09 8.42
CA ASN A 404 -2.49 -2.80 8.97
C ASN A 404 -3.68 -1.86 9.24
N ALA A 405 -3.43 -0.68 9.81
CA ALA A 405 -4.47 0.31 10.08
C ALA A 405 -5.14 0.82 8.79
N TYR A 406 -4.37 1.04 7.72
CA TYR A 406 -4.94 1.43 6.42
C TYR A 406 -5.70 0.29 5.74
N ALA A 407 -5.23 -0.96 5.84
CA ALA A 407 -5.97 -2.11 5.33
C ALA A 407 -7.34 -2.25 6.04
N PHE A 408 -7.35 -2.10 7.36
CA PHE A 408 -8.58 -2.02 8.17
C PHE A 408 -9.47 -0.85 7.72
N ALA A 409 -8.91 0.35 7.60
CA ALA A 409 -9.66 1.54 7.22
C ALA A 409 -10.27 1.44 5.82
N CYS A 410 -9.57 0.82 4.86
CA CYS A 410 -10.11 0.53 3.54
C CYS A 410 -11.37 -0.34 3.63
N GLY A 411 -11.34 -1.42 4.40
CA GLY A 411 -12.51 -2.29 4.60
C GLY A 411 -13.67 -1.56 5.26
N GLN A 412 -13.41 -0.84 6.35
CA GLN A 412 -14.43 -0.06 7.07
C GLN A 412 -15.04 1.04 6.21
N LEU A 413 -14.24 1.84 5.49
CA LEU A 413 -14.76 2.94 4.67
C LEU A 413 -15.53 2.44 3.45
N GLN A 414 -15.19 1.28 2.88
CA GLN A 414 -16.04 0.63 1.88
C GLN A 414 -17.42 0.32 2.45
N PHE A 415 -17.48 -0.23 3.66
CA PHE A 415 -18.74 -0.48 4.35
C PHE A 415 -19.48 0.81 4.72
N ALA A 416 -18.76 1.87 5.14
CA ALA A 416 -19.33 3.18 5.42
C ALA A 416 -20.00 3.80 4.20
N MET A 417 -19.37 3.70 3.02
CA MET A 417 -19.96 4.19 1.78
C MET A 417 -21.25 3.45 1.42
N GLN A 418 -21.30 2.13 1.63
CA GLN A 418 -22.51 1.33 1.43
C GLN A 418 -23.62 1.76 2.39
N CYS A 419 -23.30 1.91 3.68
CA CYS A 419 -24.23 2.36 4.70
C CYS A 419 -24.76 3.77 4.43
N ALA A 420 -23.88 4.72 4.12
CA ALA A 420 -24.24 6.09 3.78
C ALA A 420 -25.08 6.15 2.49
N ALA A 421 -24.77 5.35 1.47
CA ALA A 421 -25.56 5.29 0.24
C ALA A 421 -26.98 4.74 0.49
N LYS A 422 -27.13 3.79 1.43
CA LYS A 422 -28.44 3.31 1.87
C LYS A 422 -29.19 4.38 2.65
N ALA A 423 -28.55 4.99 3.66
CA ALA A 423 -29.15 6.01 4.51
C ALA A 423 -29.59 7.26 3.73
N ARG A 424 -28.84 7.67 2.71
CA ARG A 424 -29.20 8.79 1.80
C ARG A 424 -30.52 8.56 1.06
N LYS A 425 -30.96 7.31 0.89
CA LYS A 425 -32.23 6.98 0.20
C LYS A 425 -33.43 6.98 1.15
N GLU A 426 -33.22 7.11 2.46
CA GLU A 426 -34.29 7.18 3.43
C GLU A 426 -35.03 8.52 3.33
N ALA A 427 -36.37 8.48 3.45
CA ALA A 427 -37.22 9.64 3.20
C ALA A 427 -36.89 10.86 4.10
N ASP A 428 -36.58 10.62 5.38
CA ASP A 428 -36.20 11.72 6.30
C ASP A 428 -34.89 12.40 5.87
N ASN A 429 -33.91 11.61 5.44
CA ASN A 429 -32.61 12.12 4.99
C ASN A 429 -32.73 12.86 3.66
N GLN A 430 -33.56 12.38 2.73
CA GLN A 430 -33.85 13.11 1.49
C GLN A 430 -34.56 14.44 1.75
N CYS A 431 -35.61 14.43 2.58
CA CYS A 431 -36.37 15.62 2.93
C CYS A 431 -35.51 16.70 3.60
N LYS A 432 -34.57 16.29 4.44
CA LYS A 432 -33.66 17.18 5.18
C LYS A 432 -32.31 17.38 4.49
N HIS A 433 -32.15 16.91 3.26
CA HIS A 433 -30.91 16.99 2.47
C HIS A 433 -29.66 16.52 3.24
N ARG A 434 -29.77 15.39 3.96
CA ARG A 434 -28.67 14.81 4.76
C ARG A 434 -27.88 13.80 3.92
N VAL A 435 -26.60 14.10 3.69
CA VAL A 435 -25.79 13.40 2.67
C VAL A 435 -24.47 12.81 3.19
N ILE A 436 -23.99 13.26 4.35
CA ILE A 436 -22.72 12.82 4.95
C ILE A 436 -22.96 12.06 6.26
N PRO A 437 -22.30 10.92 6.52
CA PRO A 437 -22.33 10.26 7.83
C PRO A 437 -21.49 11.04 8.86
N ARG A 438 -22.03 11.22 10.06
CA ARG A 438 -21.37 11.95 11.17
C ARG A 438 -21.08 11.07 12.37
N SER A 439 -22.09 10.38 12.88
CA SER A 439 -22.04 9.58 14.11
C SER A 439 -23.18 8.56 14.14
N ILE A 440 -23.53 8.02 15.31
CA ILE A 440 -24.65 7.11 15.53
C ILE A 440 -25.64 7.78 16.50
N ASN A 441 -26.94 7.72 16.18
CA ASN A 441 -28.01 8.22 17.03
C ASN A 441 -28.24 7.29 18.24
N LYS A 442 -28.94 7.78 19.26
CA LYS A 442 -29.25 6.98 20.48
C LYS A 442 -30.07 5.71 20.20
N ASP A 443 -30.83 5.69 19.11
CA ASP A 443 -31.58 4.52 18.65
C ASP A 443 -30.74 3.51 17.84
N GLY A 444 -29.44 3.78 17.70
CA GLY A 444 -28.51 2.97 16.92
C GLY A 444 -28.50 3.28 15.43
N SER A 445 -29.33 4.19 14.91
CA SER A 445 -29.33 4.54 13.49
C SER A 445 -28.14 5.41 13.09
N LEU A 446 -27.72 5.32 11.83
CA LEU A 446 -26.66 6.16 11.28
C LEU A 446 -27.10 7.63 11.22
N ARG A 447 -26.38 8.52 11.93
CA ARG A 447 -26.62 9.96 11.89
C ARG A 447 -26.05 10.56 10.61
N MET A 448 -26.94 10.95 9.70
CA MET A 448 -26.61 11.69 8.49
C MET A 448 -26.78 13.20 8.71
N ILE A 449 -25.96 14.03 8.06
CA ILE A 449 -25.95 15.50 8.21
C ILE A 449 -26.07 16.25 6.88
N HIS A 450 -26.59 17.48 6.97
CA HIS A 450 -26.68 18.43 5.85
C HIS A 450 -25.27 18.87 5.41
N PRO A 451 -25.05 19.24 4.14
CA PRO A 451 -23.83 19.91 3.68
C PRO A 451 -23.33 21.08 4.55
N HIS A 452 -24.24 21.78 5.24
CA HIS A 452 -23.95 22.97 6.04
C HIS A 452 -23.55 22.64 7.49
N ASP A 453 -23.65 21.37 7.88
CA ASP A 453 -23.14 20.93 9.17
C ASP A 453 -21.61 20.97 9.17
N TRP A 454 -21.02 21.45 10.26
CA TRP A 454 -19.57 21.67 10.37
C TRP A 454 -18.74 20.39 10.18
N CYS A 455 -19.34 19.21 10.40
CA CYS A 455 -18.69 17.92 10.22
C CYS A 455 -18.73 17.40 8.76
N SER A 456 -19.28 18.15 7.80
CA SER A 456 -19.56 17.63 6.46
C SER A 456 -18.30 17.32 5.64
N GLY A 457 -17.17 17.97 5.95
CA GLY A 457 -15.90 17.82 5.23
C GLY A 457 -15.05 16.60 5.63
N PHE A 458 -15.28 16.00 6.79
CA PHE A 458 -14.37 14.98 7.34
C PHE A 458 -14.47 13.64 6.62
N PHE A 459 -15.68 13.14 6.38
CA PHE A 459 -15.86 11.87 5.66
C PHE A 459 -15.26 11.87 4.24
N PRO A 460 -15.56 12.83 3.34
CA PRO A 460 -14.88 12.92 2.06
C PRO A 460 -13.36 13.12 2.21
N GLY A 461 -12.92 13.84 3.24
CA GLY A 461 -11.51 13.98 3.58
C GLY A 461 -10.83 12.65 3.92
N SER A 462 -11.46 11.77 4.69
CA SER A 462 -10.96 10.43 5.00
C SER A 462 -10.80 9.58 3.74
N LEU A 463 -11.73 9.67 2.78
CA LEU A 463 -11.62 8.98 1.49
C LEU A 463 -10.42 9.48 0.66
N TRP A 464 -10.17 10.78 0.66
CA TRP A 464 -8.97 11.35 0.01
C TRP A 464 -7.67 10.90 0.68
N GLN A 465 -7.65 10.77 2.01
CA GLN A 465 -6.47 10.29 2.74
C GLN A 465 -6.17 8.81 2.42
N VAL A 466 -7.20 7.97 2.29
CA VAL A 466 -7.02 6.59 1.83
C VAL A 466 -6.53 6.54 0.39
N TYR A 467 -7.04 7.40 -0.50
CA TYR A 467 -6.48 7.52 -1.86
C TYR A 467 -5.00 7.90 -1.83
N ALA A 468 -4.60 8.87 -1.01
CA ALA A 468 -3.20 9.31 -0.90
C ALA A 468 -2.24 8.18 -0.47
N TYR A 469 -2.72 7.24 0.35
CA TYR A 469 -1.93 6.10 0.82
C TYR A 469 -1.95 4.91 -0.18
N THR A 470 -3.07 4.65 -0.83
CA THR A 470 -3.26 3.47 -1.70
C THR A 470 -2.92 3.71 -3.17
N ASN A 471 -2.97 4.95 -3.64
CA ASN A 471 -2.94 5.34 -5.06
C ASN A 471 -3.99 4.65 -5.95
N ASP A 472 -5.00 4.00 -5.36
CA ASP A 472 -6.04 3.31 -6.12
C ASP A 472 -7.13 4.30 -6.58
N ASP A 473 -7.35 4.36 -7.89
CA ASP A 473 -8.32 5.27 -8.51
C ASP A 473 -9.76 4.98 -8.05
N PHE A 474 -10.07 3.78 -7.55
CA PHE A 474 -11.33 3.52 -6.87
C PHE A 474 -11.57 4.54 -5.74
N TRP A 475 -10.60 4.73 -4.86
CA TRP A 475 -10.72 5.68 -3.74
C TRP A 475 -10.82 7.12 -4.22
N ARG A 476 -10.07 7.50 -5.27
CA ARG A 476 -10.20 8.81 -5.90
C ARG A 476 -11.63 9.04 -6.38
N GLN A 477 -12.22 8.12 -7.13
CA GLN A 477 -13.59 8.25 -7.65
C GLN A 477 -14.64 8.35 -6.53
N GLN A 478 -14.48 7.57 -5.46
CA GLN A 478 -15.37 7.63 -4.31
C GLN A 478 -15.22 8.95 -3.53
N ALA A 479 -13.99 9.43 -3.35
CA ALA A 479 -13.71 10.69 -2.68
C ALA A 479 -14.31 11.88 -3.47
N ILE A 480 -14.16 11.88 -4.81
CA ILE A 480 -14.81 12.87 -5.70
C ILE A 480 -16.32 12.87 -5.47
N SER A 481 -16.96 11.70 -5.57
CA SER A 481 -18.42 11.57 -5.49
C SER A 481 -19.00 12.03 -4.15
N ASN A 482 -18.25 11.91 -3.05
CA ASN A 482 -18.69 12.40 -1.73
C ASN A 482 -18.27 13.85 -1.45
N THR A 483 -17.20 14.35 -2.07
CA THR A 483 -16.75 15.75 -1.90
C THR A 483 -17.73 16.73 -2.55
N TRP A 484 -18.20 16.44 -3.75
CA TRP A 484 -19.12 17.34 -4.47
C TRP A 484 -20.52 17.45 -3.84
N LEU A 485 -20.90 16.52 -2.95
CA LEU A 485 -22.17 16.59 -2.23
C LEU A 485 -22.27 17.81 -1.29
N ILE A 486 -21.14 18.39 -0.88
CA ILE A 486 -21.13 19.46 0.12
C ILE A 486 -20.71 20.82 -0.46
N GLU A 487 -20.58 20.92 -1.78
CA GLU A 487 -20.05 22.10 -2.47
C GLU A 487 -20.78 23.41 -2.12
N GLU A 488 -22.10 23.32 -1.94
CA GLU A 488 -22.95 24.46 -1.62
C GLU A 488 -22.55 25.18 -0.33
N ALA A 489 -21.87 24.47 0.58
CA ALA A 489 -21.50 25.03 1.86
C ALA A 489 -20.40 26.10 1.77
N LYS A 490 -19.70 26.24 0.64
CA LYS A 490 -18.71 27.31 0.41
C LYS A 490 -19.26 28.73 0.57
N TRP A 491 -20.59 28.90 0.49
CA TRP A 491 -21.28 30.17 0.70
C TRP A 491 -21.91 30.31 2.10
N HIS A 492 -21.68 29.36 3.00
CA HIS A 492 -22.27 29.38 4.34
C HIS A 492 -21.63 30.47 5.23
N LYS A 493 -22.22 31.67 5.21
CA LYS A 493 -21.74 32.84 5.96
C LYS A 493 -21.93 32.76 7.47
N GLY A 494 -22.74 31.81 7.96
CA GLY A 494 -23.17 31.74 9.36
C GLY A 494 -22.18 31.07 10.32
N THR A 495 -21.08 30.50 9.80
CA THR A 495 -20.12 29.70 10.57
C THR A 495 -18.68 30.06 10.25
N HIS A 496 -17.79 29.83 11.22
CA HIS A 496 -16.35 29.82 11.01
C HIS A 496 -15.81 28.48 10.47
N ASP A 497 -16.61 27.42 10.52
CA ASP A 497 -16.20 26.03 10.23
C ASP A 497 -15.92 25.72 8.75
N LEU A 498 -15.91 26.74 7.88
CA LEU A 498 -15.61 26.56 6.47
C LEU A 498 -14.23 25.94 6.21
N GLY A 499 -13.28 26.09 7.13
CA GLY A 499 -12.01 25.38 7.08
C GLY A 499 -12.20 23.88 7.24
N PHE A 500 -12.90 23.43 8.29
CA PHE A 500 -13.22 22.01 8.48
C PHE A 500 -14.03 21.44 7.31
N MET A 501 -15.02 22.19 6.84
CA MET A 501 -15.93 21.71 5.81
C MET A 501 -15.23 21.63 4.45
N MET A 502 -14.50 22.68 4.06
CA MET A 502 -14.00 22.86 2.69
C MET A 502 -12.51 22.53 2.54
N ASN A 503 -11.68 22.85 3.52
CA ASN A 503 -10.24 22.56 3.43
C ASN A 503 -9.95 21.06 3.60
N ASN A 504 -10.67 20.39 4.52
CA ASN A 504 -10.49 18.95 4.73
C ASN A 504 -11.03 18.08 3.58
N SER A 505 -11.89 18.65 2.72
CA SER A 505 -12.50 17.99 1.56
C SER A 505 -11.92 18.52 0.23
N PHE A 506 -12.38 19.67 -0.26
CA PHE A 506 -11.92 20.32 -1.49
C PHE A 506 -10.44 20.73 -1.41
N GLY A 507 -9.95 21.21 -0.26
CA GLY A 507 -8.53 21.52 -0.07
C GLY A 507 -7.65 20.28 -0.23
N LYS A 508 -8.06 19.16 0.39
CA LYS A 508 -7.38 17.86 0.21
C LYS A 508 -7.46 17.34 -1.23
N ALA A 509 -8.62 17.47 -1.88
CA ALA A 509 -8.80 17.12 -3.28
C ALA A 509 -7.85 17.90 -4.20
N TYR A 510 -7.74 19.22 -3.99
CA TYR A 510 -6.81 20.07 -4.75
C TYR A 510 -5.36 19.67 -4.49
N GLN A 511 -4.98 19.42 -3.23
CA GLN A 511 -3.63 18.99 -2.86
C GLN A 511 -3.20 17.73 -3.62
N LEU A 512 -4.11 16.78 -3.81
CA LEU A 512 -3.81 15.46 -4.40
C LEU A 512 -3.97 15.41 -5.93
N THR A 513 -4.77 16.31 -6.51
CA THR A 513 -5.13 16.25 -7.94
C THR A 513 -4.63 17.45 -8.74
N GLY A 514 -4.40 18.60 -8.11
CA GLY A 514 -4.14 19.87 -8.79
C GLY A 514 -5.32 20.41 -9.61
N GLU A 515 -6.50 19.79 -9.54
CA GLU A 515 -7.64 20.18 -10.36
C GLU A 515 -8.23 21.53 -9.90
N ARG A 516 -8.30 22.49 -10.84
CA ARG A 516 -8.68 23.88 -10.57
C ARG A 516 -10.08 24.03 -9.97
N SER A 517 -11.02 23.15 -10.32
CA SER A 517 -12.39 23.16 -9.79
C SER A 517 -12.44 23.07 -8.26
N TYR A 518 -11.58 22.25 -7.64
CA TYR A 518 -11.49 22.17 -6.18
C TYR A 518 -10.88 23.44 -5.58
N LYS A 519 -9.81 23.98 -6.20
CA LYS A 519 -9.18 25.24 -5.79
C LYS A 519 -10.19 26.38 -5.76
N ASP A 520 -11.01 26.53 -6.80
CA ASP A 520 -11.99 27.62 -6.89
C ASP A 520 -13.02 27.56 -5.74
N VAL A 521 -13.43 26.36 -5.30
CA VAL A 521 -14.30 26.16 -4.13
C VAL A 521 -13.62 26.62 -2.83
N VAL A 522 -12.36 26.25 -2.61
CA VAL A 522 -11.61 26.66 -1.40
C VAL A 522 -11.41 28.19 -1.37
N LEU A 523 -11.06 28.80 -2.51
CA LEU A 523 -10.90 30.25 -2.60
C LEU A 523 -12.21 31.00 -2.30
N GLN A 524 -13.34 30.51 -2.83
CA GLN A 524 -14.64 31.08 -2.51
C GLN A 524 -14.97 30.92 -1.02
N SER A 525 -14.64 29.78 -0.43
CA SER A 525 -14.85 29.49 0.99
C SER A 525 -14.02 30.42 1.88
N ALA A 526 -12.76 30.66 1.53
CA ALA A 526 -11.90 31.62 2.24
C ALA A 526 -12.48 33.04 2.17
N LYS A 527 -12.96 33.47 0.99
CA LYS A 527 -13.65 34.76 0.82
C LYS A 527 -14.90 34.86 1.70
N THR A 528 -15.69 33.80 1.78
CA THR A 528 -16.86 33.73 2.65
C THR A 528 -16.46 33.81 4.13
N LEU A 529 -15.45 33.05 4.55
CA LEU A 529 -15.00 32.98 5.94
C LEU A 529 -14.54 34.35 6.47
N ILE A 530 -13.74 35.08 5.69
CA ILE A 530 -13.23 36.38 6.16
C ILE A 530 -14.31 37.45 6.30
N THR A 531 -15.52 37.25 5.76
CA THR A 531 -16.65 38.18 6.03
C THR A 531 -17.06 38.20 7.50
N ARG A 532 -16.68 37.18 8.27
CA ARG A 532 -16.93 37.06 9.71
C ARG A 532 -15.85 37.72 10.57
N TYR A 533 -14.78 38.23 9.96
CA TYR A 533 -13.69 38.91 10.69
C TYR A 533 -14.11 40.31 11.15
N ASN A 534 -13.91 40.60 12.44
CA ASN A 534 -14.09 41.93 13.00
C ASN A 534 -12.72 42.58 13.29
N LYS A 535 -12.50 43.79 12.75
CA LYS A 535 -11.22 44.53 12.87
C LYS A 535 -10.91 45.04 14.29
N LYS A 536 -11.93 45.30 15.11
CA LYS A 536 -11.79 45.76 16.51
C LYS A 536 -11.43 44.59 17.43
N VAL A 537 -12.18 43.50 17.31
CA VAL A 537 -11.93 42.25 18.04
C VAL A 537 -10.65 41.56 17.53
N LYS A 538 -10.28 41.79 16.27
CA LYS A 538 -9.17 41.11 15.57
C LYS A 538 -9.34 39.59 15.50
N SER A 539 -10.58 39.13 15.40
CA SER A 539 -10.92 37.71 15.30
C SER A 539 -12.09 37.46 14.35
N ILE A 540 -12.16 36.23 13.85
CA ILE A 540 -13.31 35.67 13.15
C ILE A 540 -14.36 35.27 14.19
N ARG A 541 -15.62 35.65 13.95
CA ARG A 541 -16.76 35.25 14.80
C ARG A 541 -17.09 33.78 14.57
N SER A 542 -17.24 32.99 15.63
CA SER A 542 -17.47 31.54 15.49
C SER A 542 -18.86 31.18 14.97
N TRP A 543 -19.93 31.70 15.58
CA TRP A 543 -21.31 31.42 15.19
C TRP A 543 -22.26 32.59 15.44
N ASP A 544 -23.49 32.47 14.96
CA ASP A 544 -24.52 33.51 15.03
C ASP A 544 -25.71 33.17 15.95
N HIS A 545 -25.78 31.98 16.52
CA HIS A 545 -26.83 31.56 17.46
C HIS A 545 -26.58 32.05 18.91
N ASN A 546 -27.61 31.99 19.75
CA ASN A 546 -27.60 32.40 21.17
C ASN A 546 -27.07 33.83 21.38
N ARG A 547 -27.60 34.79 20.61
CA ARG A 547 -27.18 36.21 20.67
C ARG A 547 -27.56 36.92 21.96
N ASP A 548 -28.52 36.37 22.68
CA ASP A 548 -28.87 36.73 24.06
C ASP A 548 -27.72 36.41 25.04
N LYS A 549 -26.95 35.35 24.77
CA LYS A 549 -25.79 34.94 25.58
C LYS A 549 -24.48 35.59 25.12
N TRP A 550 -24.22 35.63 23.81
CA TRP A 550 -22.94 36.07 23.25
C TRP A 550 -23.09 37.15 22.18
N LYS A 551 -22.31 38.24 22.30
CA LYS A 551 -22.27 39.31 21.28
C LYS A 551 -21.34 38.97 20.13
N PHE A 552 -20.15 38.49 20.44
CA PHE A 552 -19.11 38.09 19.48
C PHE A 552 -18.33 36.89 20.05
N PRO A 553 -18.90 35.68 19.98
CA PRO A 553 -18.24 34.48 20.49
C PRO A 553 -17.10 34.06 19.55
N VAL A 554 -15.95 33.75 20.15
CA VAL A 554 -14.81 33.10 19.49
C VAL A 554 -14.48 31.82 20.26
N ILE A 555 -14.46 30.69 19.58
CA ILE A 555 -14.12 29.39 20.16
C ILE A 555 -12.72 28.92 19.77
N ILE A 556 -12.12 28.07 20.60
CA ILE A 556 -10.76 27.57 20.39
C ILE A 556 -10.59 26.78 19.08
N ASP A 557 -11.63 26.07 18.65
CA ASP A 557 -11.74 25.29 17.41
C ASP A 557 -11.50 26.17 16.16
N ASN A 558 -11.75 27.47 16.28
CA ASN A 558 -11.58 28.42 15.19
C ASN A 558 -10.12 28.52 14.73
N LEU A 559 -9.14 28.13 15.56
CA LEU A 559 -7.74 28.01 15.16
C LEU A 559 -7.53 27.05 13.99
N MET A 560 -8.28 25.94 13.95
CA MET A 560 -8.18 24.92 12.91
C MET A 560 -8.56 25.46 11.54
N ASN A 561 -9.52 26.38 11.52
CA ASN A 561 -10.05 26.98 10.30
C ASN A 561 -9.11 28.02 9.67
N LEU A 562 -8.06 28.43 10.39
CA LEU A 562 -7.07 29.39 9.86
C LEU A 562 -6.16 28.78 8.80
N GLU A 563 -6.00 27.46 8.78
CA GLU A 563 -5.17 26.77 7.79
C GLU A 563 -5.57 27.12 6.35
N MET A 564 -6.89 27.13 6.09
CA MET A 564 -7.44 27.51 4.79
C MET A 564 -7.04 28.93 4.38
N LEU A 565 -6.99 29.86 5.35
CA LEU A 565 -6.65 31.26 5.10
C LEU A 565 -5.15 31.44 4.82
N PHE A 566 -4.29 30.75 5.59
CA PHE A 566 -2.84 30.76 5.33
C PHE A 566 -2.54 30.18 3.94
N TRP A 567 -3.13 29.03 3.61
CA TRP A 567 -3.00 28.43 2.29
C TRP A 567 -3.51 29.37 1.18
N THR A 568 -4.65 30.03 1.38
CA THR A 568 -5.20 30.98 0.40
C THR A 568 -4.24 32.14 0.10
N THR A 569 -3.53 32.67 1.11
CA THR A 569 -2.49 33.67 0.86
C THR A 569 -1.33 33.10 0.05
N GLN A 570 -0.85 31.89 0.36
CA GLN A 570 0.22 31.26 -0.42
C GLN A 570 -0.18 31.06 -1.88
N GLU A 571 -1.44 30.69 -2.12
CA GLU A 571 -1.94 30.37 -3.46
C GLU A 571 -2.27 31.62 -4.31
N THR A 572 -2.66 32.73 -3.68
CA THR A 572 -3.14 33.93 -4.39
C THR A 572 -2.22 35.14 -4.28
N GLY A 573 -1.32 35.17 -3.29
CA GLY A 573 -0.54 36.34 -2.91
C GLY A 573 -1.33 37.41 -2.14
N ASP A 574 -2.64 37.25 -1.92
CA ASP A 574 -3.44 38.23 -1.18
C ASP A 574 -3.16 38.15 0.32
N SER A 575 -2.50 39.20 0.82
CA SER A 575 -2.10 39.32 2.22
C SER A 575 -3.25 39.45 3.22
N ILE A 576 -4.50 39.72 2.78
CA ILE A 576 -5.62 39.91 3.70
C ILE A 576 -5.91 38.65 4.52
N TYR A 577 -5.86 37.47 3.88
CA TYR A 577 -6.16 36.19 4.55
C TYR A 577 -5.12 35.88 5.63
N TRP A 578 -3.84 36.08 5.33
CA TRP A 578 -2.75 36.00 6.30
C TRP A 578 -2.92 36.95 7.48
N LYS A 579 -3.20 38.24 7.21
CA LYS A 579 -3.39 39.25 8.26
C LYS A 579 -4.55 38.88 9.19
N VAL A 580 -5.67 38.41 8.62
CA VAL A 580 -6.83 37.93 9.39
C VAL A 580 -6.45 36.72 10.25
N ALA A 581 -5.77 35.72 9.68
CA ALA A 581 -5.37 34.51 10.39
C ALA A 581 -4.39 34.80 11.54
N VAL A 582 -3.34 35.59 11.30
CA VAL A 582 -2.37 36.00 12.34
C VAL A 582 -3.05 36.81 13.45
N ASN A 583 -3.93 37.75 13.09
CA ASN A 583 -4.67 38.54 14.07
C ASN A 583 -5.54 37.65 14.96
N HIS A 584 -6.23 36.67 14.37
CA HIS A 584 -7.04 35.72 15.12
C HIS A 584 -6.19 34.84 16.04
N ALA A 585 -5.09 34.26 15.54
CA ALA A 585 -4.19 33.41 16.32
C ALA A 585 -3.57 34.17 17.51
N ASN A 586 -3.16 35.42 17.31
CA ASN A 586 -2.62 36.29 18.36
C ASN A 586 -3.67 36.66 19.41
N THR A 587 -4.89 36.99 18.96
CA THR A 587 -5.99 37.34 19.87
C THR A 587 -6.41 36.14 20.72
N THR A 588 -6.48 34.96 20.09
CA THR A 588 -6.77 33.70 20.76
C THR A 588 -5.68 33.37 21.79
N MET A 589 -4.40 33.53 21.44
CA MET A 589 -3.27 33.24 22.34
C MET A 589 -3.34 34.11 23.60
N LYS A 590 -3.71 35.38 23.43
CA LYS A 590 -3.82 36.34 24.51
C LYS A 590 -4.97 36.04 25.47
N ASN A 591 -6.11 35.59 24.95
CA ASN A 591 -7.38 35.65 25.70
C ASN A 591 -7.99 34.29 26.04
N HIS A 592 -7.70 33.23 25.26
CA HIS A 592 -8.27 31.89 25.45
C HIS A 592 -7.47 31.02 26.42
N PHE A 593 -6.28 31.42 26.84
CA PHE A 593 -5.43 30.61 27.71
C PHE A 593 -5.42 31.14 29.14
N ARG A 594 -5.50 30.22 30.10
CA ARG A 594 -5.20 30.47 31.50
C ARG A 594 -3.67 30.45 31.73
N PRO A 595 -3.17 30.91 32.90
CA PRO A 595 -1.74 30.92 33.18
C PRO A 595 -1.05 29.55 33.12
N ASP A 596 -1.80 28.47 33.31
CA ASP A 596 -1.32 27.08 33.24
C ASP A 596 -1.37 26.49 31.83
N TYR A 597 -1.72 27.29 30.81
CA TYR A 597 -1.88 26.90 29.41
C TYR A 597 -3.08 26.00 29.10
N SER A 598 -3.97 25.77 30.07
CA SER A 598 -5.31 25.26 29.77
C SER A 598 -6.12 26.31 29.01
N SER A 599 -6.83 25.89 27.96
CA SER A 599 -7.71 26.77 27.19
C SER A 599 -9.14 26.85 27.76
N PHE A 600 -9.77 28.02 27.63
CA PHE A 600 -11.22 28.18 27.64
C PHE A 600 -11.78 27.68 26.30
N HIS A 601 -13.04 27.24 26.31
CA HIS A 601 -13.74 26.94 25.05
C HIS A 601 -14.10 28.25 24.34
N VAL A 602 -14.87 29.12 25.00
CA VAL A 602 -15.47 30.33 24.39
C VAL A 602 -14.91 31.58 25.07
N VAL A 603 -14.51 32.56 24.27
CA VAL A 603 -14.30 33.94 24.71
C VAL A 603 -15.26 34.84 23.96
N ASP A 604 -16.09 35.58 24.69
CA ASP A 604 -17.03 36.55 24.12
C ASP A 604 -16.43 37.96 24.19
N TYR A 605 -16.60 38.72 23.11
CA TYR A 605 -16.06 40.06 22.97
C TYR A 605 -17.16 41.10 22.75
N ASP A 606 -16.89 42.35 23.10
CA ASP A 606 -17.67 43.47 22.58
C ASP A 606 -17.20 43.82 21.16
N PRO A 607 -18.08 43.75 20.13
CA PRO A 607 -17.69 43.95 18.74
C PRO A 607 -17.31 45.40 18.41
N GLU A 608 -17.68 46.38 19.25
CA GLU A 608 -17.39 47.79 19.04
C GLU A 608 -16.03 48.17 19.66
N THR A 609 -15.72 47.66 20.86
CA THR A 609 -14.48 48.00 21.59
C THR A 609 -13.37 46.97 21.39
N GLY A 610 -13.71 45.70 21.14
CA GLY A 610 -12.76 44.58 21.10
C GLY A 610 -12.39 44.02 22.48
N GLU A 611 -13.03 44.48 23.56
CA GLU A 611 -12.77 44.02 24.92
C GLU A 611 -13.41 42.66 25.21
N VAL A 612 -12.77 41.87 26.07
CA VAL A 612 -13.29 40.58 26.54
C VAL A 612 -14.44 40.83 27.51
N ARG A 613 -15.61 40.26 27.22
CA ARG A 613 -16.80 40.30 28.07
C ARG A 613 -16.90 39.11 29.00
N ALA A 614 -16.56 37.92 28.50
CA ALA A 614 -16.65 36.68 29.27
C ALA A 614 -15.68 35.61 28.73
N ARG A 615 -15.28 34.69 29.62
CA ARG A 615 -14.52 33.48 29.30
C ARG A 615 -15.26 32.29 29.89
N GLN A 616 -15.68 31.34 29.06
CA GLN A 616 -16.68 30.34 29.43
C GLN A 616 -16.45 29.00 28.73
N THR A 617 -17.19 28.00 29.18
CA THR A 617 -17.38 26.73 28.48
C THR A 617 -18.66 26.70 27.65
N ALA A 618 -18.68 25.82 26.64
CA ALA A 618 -19.89 25.42 25.92
C ALA A 618 -20.02 23.89 25.87
N GLN A 619 -18.91 23.18 25.60
CA GLN A 619 -18.88 21.72 25.53
C GLN A 619 -18.07 21.03 26.64
N GLY A 620 -17.29 21.77 27.43
CA GLY A 620 -16.59 21.28 28.62
C GLY A 620 -17.48 21.24 29.85
N TYR A 621 -17.02 20.58 30.91
CA TYR A 621 -17.75 20.42 32.17
C TYR A 621 -18.07 21.75 32.89
N ALA A 622 -17.09 22.65 32.99
CA ALA A 622 -17.22 23.94 33.68
C ALA A 622 -16.34 25.02 33.03
N ASP A 623 -16.58 26.29 33.36
CA ASP A 623 -15.81 27.41 32.81
C ASP A 623 -14.31 27.33 33.13
N ASP A 624 -13.90 26.61 34.17
CA ASP A 624 -12.53 26.37 34.61
C ASP A 624 -12.06 24.91 34.43
N SER A 625 -12.86 24.10 33.72
CA SER A 625 -12.54 22.71 33.38
C SER A 625 -11.66 22.62 32.13
N PHE A 626 -11.22 21.40 31.83
CA PHE A 626 -10.22 21.11 30.80
C PHE A 626 -10.84 20.21 29.73
N TRP A 627 -11.67 20.81 28.87
CA TRP A 627 -12.28 20.09 27.75
C TRP A 627 -11.19 19.56 26.79
N SER A 628 -11.09 18.24 26.70
CA SER A 628 -9.92 17.57 26.10
C SER A 628 -9.76 17.90 24.62
N ARG A 629 -10.84 17.88 23.84
CA ARG A 629 -10.79 18.25 22.41
C ARG A 629 -10.48 19.73 22.20
N GLY A 630 -10.88 20.61 23.11
CA GLY A 630 -10.49 22.01 23.09
C GLY A 630 -8.98 22.21 23.28
N GLN A 631 -8.34 21.41 24.14
CA GLN A 631 -6.88 21.40 24.26
C GLN A 631 -6.23 20.82 22.99
N ALA A 632 -6.83 19.80 22.39
CA ALA A 632 -6.35 19.19 21.15
C ALA A 632 -6.35 20.20 19.99
N TRP A 633 -7.43 20.96 19.82
CA TRP A 633 -7.51 22.04 18.83
C TRP A 633 -6.49 23.15 19.06
N ALA A 634 -6.24 23.49 20.33
CA ALA A 634 -5.20 24.47 20.66
C ALA A 634 -3.80 23.96 20.26
N LEU A 635 -3.46 22.72 20.63
CA LEU A 635 -2.17 22.10 20.31
C LEU A 635 -1.96 22.01 18.80
N TYR A 636 -2.94 21.47 18.08
CA TYR A 636 -2.89 21.38 16.63
C TYR A 636 -2.83 22.77 16.00
N GLY A 637 -3.72 23.68 16.40
CA GLY A 637 -3.86 25.01 15.85
C GLY A 637 -2.56 25.82 15.92
N TYR A 638 -1.87 25.83 17.07
CA TYR A 638 -0.59 26.55 17.19
C TYR A 638 0.58 25.85 16.50
N THR A 639 0.58 24.52 16.45
CA THR A 639 1.55 23.77 15.64
C THR A 639 1.41 24.14 14.16
N MET A 640 0.17 24.16 13.65
CA MET A 640 -0.17 24.56 12.28
C MET A 640 0.15 26.05 12.03
N CYS A 641 -0.19 26.95 12.96
CA CYS A 641 0.16 28.37 12.82
C CYS A 641 1.70 28.56 12.73
N TYR A 642 2.48 27.77 13.48
CA TYR A 642 3.94 27.78 13.36
C TYR A 642 4.40 27.23 12.00
N ARG A 643 3.79 26.15 11.47
CA ARG A 643 4.10 25.61 10.14
C ARG A 643 4.13 26.72 9.09
N PHE A 644 3.09 27.55 9.05
CA PHE A 644 2.97 28.64 8.07
C PHE A 644 3.83 29.86 8.40
N THR A 645 3.77 30.35 9.64
CA THR A 645 4.34 31.68 9.97
C THR A 645 5.78 31.63 10.45
N LYS A 646 6.26 30.46 10.89
CA LYS A 646 7.53 30.28 11.61
C LYS A 646 7.70 31.21 12.82
N ASN A 647 6.61 31.75 13.36
CA ASN A 647 6.64 32.63 14.51
C ASN A 647 6.96 31.82 15.80
N PRO A 648 8.11 32.04 16.45
CA PRO A 648 8.52 31.24 17.61
C PRO A 648 7.53 31.30 18.78
N ALA A 649 6.72 32.36 18.91
CA ALA A 649 5.68 32.43 19.93
C ALA A 649 4.62 31.31 19.77
N TYR A 650 4.28 30.94 18.53
CA TYR A 650 3.33 29.87 18.26
C TYR A 650 3.90 28.50 18.58
N LEU A 651 5.19 28.27 18.24
CA LEU A 651 5.88 27.05 18.63
C LEU A 651 5.95 26.90 20.15
N GLN A 652 6.30 27.98 20.86
CA GLN A 652 6.39 27.97 22.31
C GLN A 652 5.02 27.71 22.95
N GLN A 653 3.95 28.32 22.42
CA GLN A 653 2.59 28.04 22.88
C GLN A 653 2.21 26.57 22.68
N ALA A 654 2.49 25.99 21.50
CA ALA A 654 2.20 24.58 21.23
C ALA A 654 2.92 23.64 22.22
N ARG A 655 4.21 23.91 22.51
CA ARG A 655 5.00 23.16 23.51
C ARG A 655 4.38 23.26 24.89
N HIS A 656 4.01 24.47 25.33
CA HIS A 656 3.38 24.65 26.63
C HIS A 656 2.03 23.95 26.77
N ILE A 657 1.21 23.93 25.71
CA ILE A 657 -0.06 23.19 25.70
C ILE A 657 0.20 21.69 25.82
N ALA A 658 1.16 21.16 25.07
CA ALA A 658 1.53 19.75 25.14
C ALA A 658 2.05 19.37 26.53
N ASP A 659 2.98 20.16 27.08
CA ASP A 659 3.55 19.92 28.40
C ASP A 659 2.51 20.00 29.52
N PHE A 660 1.57 20.96 29.44
CA PHE A 660 0.43 21.04 30.34
C PHE A 660 -0.43 19.77 30.27
N PHE A 661 -0.90 19.40 29.07
CA PHE A 661 -1.88 18.34 28.92
C PHE A 661 -1.32 16.97 29.28
N PHE A 662 -0.11 16.66 28.80
CA PHE A 662 0.56 15.38 29.08
C PHE A 662 1.25 15.34 30.45
N GLY A 663 1.26 16.46 31.18
CA GLY A 663 1.66 16.55 32.59
C GLY A 663 0.51 16.40 33.59
N LEU A 664 -0.74 16.25 33.12
CA LEU A 664 -1.90 16.11 34.01
C LEU A 664 -1.82 14.82 34.81
N PRO A 665 -1.99 14.87 36.15
CA PRO A 665 -1.82 13.69 37.02
C PRO A 665 -2.92 12.64 36.84
N ASN A 666 -4.06 13.02 36.27
CA ASN A 666 -5.20 12.15 36.01
C ASN A 666 -5.34 11.77 34.53
N LEU A 667 -4.33 12.02 33.69
CA LEU A 667 -4.31 11.51 32.32
C LEU A 667 -4.25 9.97 32.35
N PRO A 668 -5.15 9.27 31.64
CA PRO A 668 -5.13 7.81 31.60
C PRO A 668 -3.83 7.22 31.06
N GLU A 669 -3.49 6.01 31.49
CA GLU A 669 -2.23 5.36 31.12
C GLU A 669 -2.13 5.10 29.60
N ASP A 670 -3.24 4.78 28.94
CA ASP A 670 -3.35 4.61 27.48
C ASP A 670 -3.28 5.94 26.69
N LEU A 671 -3.16 7.08 27.38
CA LEU A 671 -3.11 8.44 26.83
C LEU A 671 -4.34 8.86 26.01
N VAL A 672 -5.44 8.11 26.07
CA VAL A 672 -6.72 8.54 25.47
C VAL A 672 -7.51 9.28 26.55
N PRO A 673 -7.70 10.60 26.44
CA PRO A 673 -8.21 11.38 27.56
C PRO A 673 -9.69 11.11 27.82
N TYR A 674 -10.14 11.44 29.03
CA TYR A 674 -11.56 11.65 29.31
C TYR A 674 -12.10 12.81 28.46
N TRP A 675 -13.41 12.89 28.25
CA TRP A 675 -13.99 14.00 27.47
C TRP A 675 -13.68 15.39 28.06
N ASP A 676 -13.51 15.47 29.38
CA ASP A 676 -12.99 16.63 30.12
C ASP A 676 -12.15 16.16 31.30
N MET A 677 -10.93 16.69 31.43
CA MET A 677 -9.95 16.26 32.44
C MET A 677 -10.23 16.80 33.85
N LYS A 678 -11.32 17.55 34.06
CA LYS A 678 -11.78 18.01 35.38
C LYS A 678 -13.22 17.59 35.69
N ALA A 679 -13.85 16.79 34.82
CA ALA A 679 -15.21 16.31 35.08
C ALA A 679 -15.26 15.41 36.33
N PRO A 680 -16.32 15.51 37.15
CA PRO A 680 -16.51 14.63 38.30
C PRO A 680 -16.77 13.21 37.83
N GLY A 681 -16.34 12.23 38.63
CA GLY A 681 -16.57 10.81 38.36
C GLY A 681 -15.44 10.10 37.62
N ILE A 682 -14.32 10.77 37.30
CA ILE A 682 -13.09 10.09 36.84
C ILE A 682 -12.70 9.00 37.88
N PRO A 683 -12.45 7.74 37.47
CA PRO A 683 -12.23 7.26 36.10
C PRO A 683 -13.47 6.75 35.34
N ASP A 684 -14.66 6.75 35.95
CA ASP A 684 -15.90 6.16 35.43
C ASP A 684 -16.72 7.14 34.55
N ILE A 685 -16.04 7.88 33.67
CA ILE A 685 -16.67 8.80 32.71
C ILE A 685 -16.20 8.52 31.28
N PRO A 686 -16.97 8.93 30.25
CA PRO A 686 -16.62 8.69 28.86
C PRO A 686 -15.25 9.23 28.45
N ARG A 687 -14.58 8.49 27.55
CA ARG A 687 -13.36 8.92 26.86
C ARG A 687 -13.68 9.82 25.67
N ASP A 688 -12.64 10.41 25.10
CA ASP A 688 -12.73 11.10 23.82
C ASP A 688 -11.57 10.72 22.88
N ALA A 689 -11.77 9.65 22.12
CA ALA A 689 -10.82 9.17 21.11
C ALA A 689 -10.52 10.22 20.03
N SER A 690 -11.48 11.10 19.73
CA SER A 690 -11.26 12.19 18.78
C SER A 690 -10.17 13.16 19.25
N ALA A 691 -10.18 13.56 20.53
CA ALA A 691 -9.15 14.41 21.12
C ALA A 691 -7.76 13.75 21.03
N ALA A 692 -7.69 12.44 21.32
CA ALA A 692 -6.45 11.68 21.21
C ALA A 692 -5.90 11.68 19.77
N ALA A 693 -6.75 11.40 18.77
CA ALA A 693 -6.35 11.37 17.37
C ALA A 693 -5.82 12.73 16.88
N ILE A 694 -6.48 13.82 17.26
CA ILE A 694 -6.05 15.20 16.95
C ILE A 694 -4.69 15.50 17.60
N MET A 695 -4.52 15.14 18.87
CA MET A 695 -3.26 15.35 19.60
C MET A 695 -2.12 14.55 18.97
N ALA A 696 -2.34 13.29 18.63
CA ALA A 696 -1.34 12.46 17.96
C ALA A 696 -0.89 13.07 16.63
N SER A 697 -1.85 13.50 15.79
CA SER A 697 -1.54 14.19 14.53
C SER A 697 -0.69 15.45 14.76
N ALA A 698 -1.08 16.28 15.75
CA ALA A 698 -0.35 17.50 16.08
C ALA A 698 1.06 17.22 16.60
N LEU A 699 1.25 16.22 17.47
CA LEU A 699 2.55 15.84 18.03
C LEU A 699 3.52 15.31 16.98
N TYR A 700 3.05 14.50 16.02
CA TYR A 700 3.88 14.06 14.90
C TYR A 700 4.37 15.20 14.01
N GLU A 701 3.61 16.28 13.89
CA GLU A 701 4.07 17.48 13.20
C GLU A 701 5.00 18.31 14.09
N LEU A 702 4.62 18.54 15.36
CA LEU A 702 5.37 19.35 16.31
C LEU A 702 6.80 18.84 16.50
N ARG A 703 7.01 17.51 16.52
CA ARG A 703 8.36 16.93 16.64
C ARG A 703 9.33 17.39 15.56
N THR A 704 8.84 17.81 14.39
CA THR A 704 9.67 18.25 13.26
C THR A 704 10.21 19.66 13.43
N TYR A 705 9.77 20.38 14.48
CA TYR A 705 10.08 21.79 14.72
C TYR A 705 10.90 22.04 15.99
N VAL A 706 11.21 20.99 16.75
CA VAL A 706 11.89 21.08 18.06
C VAL A 706 13.21 20.32 18.04
N SER A 707 13.94 20.34 19.16
CA SER A 707 15.17 19.55 19.33
C SER A 707 14.87 18.05 19.19
N ALA A 708 15.89 17.24 18.86
CA ALA A 708 15.73 15.80 18.74
C ALA A 708 15.21 15.14 20.04
N GLU A 709 15.61 15.65 21.20
CA GLU A 709 15.14 15.17 22.51
C GLU A 709 13.64 15.41 22.71
N ASP A 710 13.18 16.65 22.58
CA ASP A 710 11.75 16.99 22.65
C ASP A 710 10.96 16.27 21.56
N GLY A 711 11.53 16.19 20.36
CA GLY A 711 10.91 15.52 19.22
C GLY A 711 10.70 14.03 19.44
N ASN A 712 11.66 13.34 20.07
CA ASN A 712 11.53 11.93 20.43
C ASN A 712 10.49 11.73 21.55
N ARG A 713 10.43 12.65 22.53
CA ARG A 713 9.39 12.63 23.57
C ARG A 713 7.99 12.77 22.96
N TYR A 714 7.77 13.77 22.10
CA TYR A 714 6.48 13.97 21.44
C TYR A 714 6.11 12.80 20.51
N GLN A 715 7.08 12.24 19.78
CA GLN A 715 6.83 11.06 18.97
C GLN A 715 6.42 9.86 19.83
N SER A 716 7.10 9.60 20.95
CA SER A 716 6.76 8.49 21.84
C SER A 716 5.36 8.60 22.42
N ILE A 717 4.93 9.82 22.75
CA ILE A 717 3.55 10.10 23.18
C ILE A 717 2.56 9.80 22.05
N ALA A 718 2.83 10.33 20.84
CA ALA A 718 1.97 10.10 19.67
C ALA A 718 1.87 8.62 19.28
N ASP A 719 3.00 7.90 19.31
CA ASP A 719 3.07 6.46 19.06
C ASP A 719 2.21 5.70 20.08
N LYS A 720 2.31 6.01 21.37
CA LYS A 720 1.48 5.37 22.41
C LYS A 720 -0.02 5.65 22.23
N ILE A 721 -0.39 6.87 21.80
CA ILE A 721 -1.78 7.20 21.47
C ILE A 721 -2.26 6.36 20.28
N VAL A 722 -1.54 6.37 19.15
CA VAL A 722 -1.93 5.61 17.95
C VAL A 722 -2.00 4.11 18.24
N ASP A 723 -1.06 3.57 19.01
CA ASP A 723 -1.05 2.16 19.37
C ASP A 723 -2.26 1.81 20.25
N SER A 724 -2.64 2.70 21.18
CA SER A 724 -3.85 2.54 21.99
C SER A 724 -5.11 2.60 21.12
N LEU A 725 -5.19 3.56 20.20
CA LEU A 725 -6.30 3.68 19.25
C LEU A 725 -6.44 2.42 18.38
N ASN A 726 -5.33 1.90 17.86
CA ASN A 726 -5.29 0.68 17.05
C ASN A 726 -5.78 -0.55 17.81
N ARG A 727 -5.43 -0.68 19.10
CA ARG A 727 -5.67 -1.92 19.87
C ARG A 727 -7.00 -1.92 20.63
N HIS A 728 -7.50 -0.76 21.04
CA HIS A 728 -8.58 -0.67 22.03
C HIS A 728 -9.75 0.22 21.61
N TYR A 729 -9.60 1.01 20.55
CA TYR A 729 -10.64 1.96 20.12
C TYR A 729 -11.11 1.73 18.68
N GLN A 730 -10.52 0.81 17.91
CA GLN A 730 -11.04 0.48 16.59
C GLN A 730 -12.39 -0.24 16.68
N ALA A 731 -13.28 0.04 15.74
CA ALA A 731 -14.49 -0.75 15.55
C ALA A 731 -14.16 -2.14 15.01
N GLU A 732 -15.00 -3.13 15.32
CA GLU A 732 -14.89 -4.45 14.69
C GLU A 732 -15.15 -4.36 13.17
N PRO A 733 -14.40 -5.09 12.31
CA PRO A 733 -14.58 -5.06 10.86
C PRO A 733 -16.01 -5.37 10.42
N GLY A 734 -16.57 -4.56 9.52
CA GLY A 734 -17.93 -4.69 9.00
C GLY A 734 -19.03 -4.25 9.97
N THR A 735 -18.68 -3.58 11.08
CA THR A 735 -19.64 -3.11 12.08
C THR A 735 -19.68 -1.58 12.18
N THR A 736 -20.56 -1.06 13.05
CA THR A 736 -20.60 0.37 13.43
C THR A 736 -20.67 1.30 12.21
N TYR A 737 -21.47 0.91 11.20
CA TYR A 737 -21.64 1.65 9.94
C TYR A 737 -20.33 2.07 9.24
N GLY A 738 -19.22 1.35 9.49
CA GLY A 738 -17.94 1.62 8.85
C GLY A 738 -17.12 2.78 9.45
N PHE A 739 -17.47 3.29 10.63
CA PHE A 739 -16.58 4.19 11.38
C PHE A 739 -15.28 3.47 11.78
N LEU A 740 -14.17 4.20 11.87
CA LEU A 740 -12.87 3.63 12.21
C LEU A 740 -12.69 3.51 13.72
N LEU A 741 -12.95 4.59 14.45
CA LEU A 741 -12.77 4.67 15.89
C LEU A 741 -14.09 4.80 16.66
N LEU A 742 -14.10 4.19 17.85
CA LEU A 742 -15.16 4.24 18.86
C LEU A 742 -14.85 5.27 19.95
N HIS A 743 -15.77 5.44 20.90
CA HIS A 743 -15.55 6.14 22.17
C HIS A 743 -15.09 7.60 22.05
N SER A 744 -15.72 8.37 21.16
CA SER A 744 -15.61 9.83 21.12
C SER A 744 -16.78 10.48 21.85
N THR A 745 -16.56 11.69 22.37
CA THR A 745 -17.60 12.45 23.09
C THR A 745 -17.73 13.87 22.52
N GLY A 746 -18.78 14.11 21.74
CA GLY A 746 -19.09 15.37 21.06
C GLY A 746 -19.53 16.48 22.00
N HIS A 747 -20.73 16.39 22.59
CA HIS A 747 -21.26 17.46 23.47
C HIS A 747 -21.92 16.88 24.73
N HIS A 748 -21.09 16.52 25.70
CA HIS A 748 -21.57 15.90 26.94
C HIS A 748 -22.55 16.77 27.73
N PRO A 749 -22.30 18.07 28.01
CA PRO A 749 -23.30 18.94 28.65
C PRO A 749 -24.62 19.06 27.87
N GLY A 750 -24.59 18.89 26.54
CA GLY A 750 -25.77 18.93 25.68
C GLY A 750 -26.49 17.59 25.54
N GLY A 751 -25.95 16.50 26.10
CA GLY A 751 -26.52 15.16 25.98
C GLY A 751 -26.46 14.59 24.55
N ASP A 752 -25.53 15.08 23.72
CA ASP A 752 -25.37 14.72 22.30
C ASP A 752 -23.99 14.09 22.04
N GLU A 753 -23.98 13.03 21.23
CA GLU A 753 -22.77 12.28 20.83
C GLU A 753 -21.88 11.87 22.01
N ILE A 754 -22.43 11.19 23.03
CA ILE A 754 -21.66 10.71 24.18
C ILE A 754 -21.28 9.25 23.97
N ASP A 755 -19.99 8.94 24.00
CA ASP A 755 -19.43 7.59 23.83
C ASP A 755 -19.88 6.91 22.52
N VAL A 756 -19.64 7.60 21.40
CA VAL A 756 -20.03 7.18 20.05
C VAL A 756 -18.87 7.36 19.06
N PRO A 757 -18.87 6.67 17.91
CA PRO A 757 -17.97 7.01 16.82
C PRO A 757 -18.29 8.40 16.24
N ILE A 758 -17.29 9.13 15.78
CA ILE A 758 -17.49 10.43 15.11
C ILE A 758 -16.51 10.62 13.94
N ASN A 759 -17.00 11.12 12.81
CA ASN A 759 -16.26 11.18 11.55
C ASN A 759 -14.94 12.00 11.58
N TYR A 760 -14.81 13.00 12.45
CA TYR A 760 -13.57 13.74 12.61
C TYR A 760 -12.51 12.98 13.41
N ALA A 761 -12.91 12.05 14.29
CA ALA A 761 -11.95 11.14 14.94
C ALA A 761 -11.25 10.29 13.86
N ASP A 762 -12.03 9.72 12.95
CA ASP A 762 -11.52 8.93 11.82
C ASP A 762 -10.59 9.75 10.92
N TYR A 763 -10.97 10.99 10.61
CA TYR A 763 -10.15 11.88 9.77
C TYR A 763 -8.77 12.15 10.39
N TYR A 764 -8.73 12.55 11.66
CA TYR A 764 -7.47 12.88 12.33
C TYR A 764 -6.65 11.65 12.70
N TYR A 765 -7.31 10.50 12.87
CA TYR A 765 -6.63 9.22 13.03
C TYR A 765 -5.88 8.83 11.75
N LEU A 766 -6.52 8.89 10.59
CA LEU A 766 -5.86 8.68 9.30
C LEU A 766 -4.73 9.69 9.07
N GLU A 767 -4.91 10.94 9.51
CA GLU A 767 -3.87 11.96 9.38
C GLU A 767 -2.67 11.65 10.28
N ALA A 768 -2.92 11.23 11.52
CA ALA A 768 -1.87 10.80 12.44
C ALA A 768 -1.08 9.61 11.89
N LEU A 769 -1.76 8.62 11.29
CA LEU A 769 -1.12 7.49 10.60
C LEU A 769 -0.25 7.95 9.42
N ALA A 770 -0.77 8.84 8.58
CA ALA A 770 -0.02 9.40 7.45
C ALA A 770 1.24 10.15 7.92
N ARG A 771 1.14 10.92 9.01
CA ARG A 771 2.28 11.63 9.60
C ARG A 771 3.28 10.68 10.24
N LYS A 772 2.82 9.64 10.95
CA LYS A 772 3.68 8.55 11.47
C LYS A 772 4.49 7.90 10.34
N GLU A 773 3.84 7.62 9.22
CA GLU A 773 4.48 7.02 8.04
C GLU A 773 5.50 7.94 7.37
N ALA A 774 5.18 9.22 7.23
CA ALA A 774 6.08 10.21 6.64
C ALA A 774 7.40 10.37 7.43
N LEU A 775 7.40 10.07 8.73
CA LEU A 775 8.58 10.14 9.58
C LEU A 775 9.52 8.93 9.42
N LYS A 776 9.07 7.85 8.77
CA LYS A 776 9.91 6.67 8.45
C LYS A 776 10.68 6.82 7.13
N GLN A 777 10.25 7.76 6.28
CA GLN A 777 10.79 8.02 4.94
C GLN A 777 11.94 9.03 4.99
#